data_AF-A0A7Y2WZU4-F1
#
_entry.id   AF-A0A7Y2WZU4-F1
#
_cell.length_a   1.000
_cell.length_b   1.000
_cell.length_c   1.000
_cell.angle_alpha   90.00
_cell.angle_beta   90.00
_cell.angle_gamma   90.00
#
_symmetry.space_group_name_H-M   'P 1'
#
loop_
_entity.id
_entity.type
_entity.pdbx_description
1 polymer ?
#
loop_
_entity_poly.entity_id
_entity_poly.type
_entity_poly.pdbx_seq_one_letter_code
_entity_poly.pdbx_strand_id
1 'polypeptide(L)'
;MMSALGVGARRDAPLRFILALLFAALLLTLALAHPSPQTITVGAPGDAYFLTNFYPAESDGGGPYRWSAPGARLLLPAAHQGPVALTMRLRGAAFAPPQDLRLSLARPDMPGIAFGADTGWRIYHVLLSPGGRDSPFGDQAPLDLIIPSASPGPADPRPLGAALSRVDLRYLGPAPLGPPLMRALLIAWALGVIGWAAGRVGRSTLRPYAAAIIGAGLALWAWRDPGGFAWAVPDPPLWLLIAGTVLALTPLPPLPLRRERGGRSRMIWQVGLLLAGNLALLLPLPWRGLGALIVLGLPGWLAARALFPDEGDPLTRTFLGLCGAISIAPLLTLALHAIPGPLPTWLLLLTTDLLSAAMIGAAPHAPFLLSFGGFAAKTQQKNTLLILLIAVGVALRLTLLGGAEFQGDEARAMLLAVGVAQGDDGILLTHTKGPVEALLPAGPLILAGSGVEWVARLPFALAGVGLLLGVVVLARELSSTSSQRPASEPHSPLILHLSSFILHPSSFIALALLATDGFALGFSRIVQYQSVVLLTSAGAFWACWRFYAGAAWPARHLISAAVLLAVGLLAHYDAAMVAPSLACLVIAGGVRRGWRAREWLAGLGVPALAGGLLLASFYLPYITGPSFADTAAYLAGRAGQGDAGGPPFNNLPLYFNILSFYNAPPLVPILAIALAASLLLLPLAPGAIPLALWFGVPFLAESFLIAEPRTHFYSAHPAAALIIGMGVAWLLSRPSSPRLLAVSRWSFIALGTLWLAASLGYAQLLYLRQRPEYERSFPAARPATLRASYGDQLPEAGYFGFPHNDGWKAAAELYRSGVISGSYDTNQNRWLVGWYMRQMPRCAERPDYYLIAEAEATRYFPPGYSLLGEVTVGPTRALAIYSRAPVTGPPQLFAAEGLAAAFDARPVEPFPAAAILADTPRVECAP
;
A
#
# COMPACT_ATOMS: atom_id res chain seq x y z
N MET A 1 47.05 33.68 21.83
CA MET A 1 46.43 32.72 22.77
C MET A 1 45.24 31.92 22.19
N MET A 2 44.58 32.34 21.10
CA MET A 2 43.48 31.55 20.48
C MET A 2 43.88 30.58 19.35
N SER A 3 45.15 30.52 18.90
CA SER A 3 45.58 29.51 17.91
C SER A 3 46.20 28.24 18.53
N ALA A 4 46.40 28.20 19.86
CA ALA A 4 47.06 27.10 20.55
C ALA A 4 46.14 25.92 20.94
N LEU A 5 44.83 26.01 20.68
CA LEU A 5 43.88 24.98 21.12
C LEU A 5 43.49 23.94 20.07
N GLY A 6 43.96 24.01 18.82
CA GLY A 6 43.77 22.92 17.85
C GLY A 6 42.32 22.43 17.69
N VAL A 7 41.31 23.24 18.06
CA VAL A 7 39.90 22.91 17.93
C VAL A 7 39.51 23.26 16.51
N GLY A 8 39.79 22.33 15.59
CA GLY A 8 39.41 22.46 14.19
C GLY A 8 37.91 22.72 14.04
N ALA A 9 37.57 23.46 12.98
CA ALA A 9 36.23 23.84 12.52
C ALA A 9 35.20 22.69 12.33
N ARG A 10 35.51 21.47 12.77
CA ARG A 10 34.65 20.28 12.74
C ARG A 10 33.72 20.14 13.97
N ARG A 11 34.00 20.82 15.10
CA ARG A 11 33.13 20.71 16.31
C ARG A 11 31.85 21.55 16.25
N ASP A 12 31.77 22.59 15.42
CA ASP A 12 30.61 23.50 15.39
C ASP A 12 29.52 23.09 14.38
N ALA A 13 29.81 22.15 13.48
CA ALA A 13 28.88 21.66 12.46
C ALA A 13 27.56 21.07 13.04
N PRO A 14 27.58 20.21 14.08
CA PRO A 14 26.33 19.71 14.68
C PRO A 14 25.52 20.82 15.36
N LEU A 15 26.19 21.79 15.99
CA LEU A 15 25.51 22.92 16.63
C LEU A 15 24.80 23.80 15.58
N ARG A 16 25.46 24.15 14.48
CA ARG A 16 24.85 24.92 13.38
C ARG A 16 23.68 24.19 12.74
N PHE A 17 23.76 22.87 12.64
CA PHE A 17 22.67 22.03 12.13
C PHE A 17 21.47 22.02 13.08
N ILE A 18 21.70 21.79 14.37
CA ILE A 18 20.65 21.82 15.41
C ILE A 18 19.99 23.21 15.43
N LEU A 19 20.78 24.29 15.37
CA LEU A 19 20.26 25.66 15.30
C LEU A 19 19.43 25.90 14.04
N ALA A 20 19.83 25.37 12.87
CA ALA A 20 19.03 25.48 11.65
C ALA A 20 17.70 24.71 11.74
N LEU A 21 17.68 23.54 12.39
CA LEU A 21 16.45 22.78 12.63
C LEU A 21 15.54 23.45 13.65
N LEU A 22 16.11 23.97 14.74
CA LEU A 22 15.36 24.77 15.72
C LEU A 22 14.79 26.03 15.09
N PHE A 23 15.54 26.67 14.20
CA PHE A 23 15.07 27.83 13.45
C PHE A 23 13.96 27.46 12.45
N ALA A 24 14.09 26.35 11.72
CA ALA A 24 13.04 25.84 10.85
C ALA A 24 11.77 25.46 11.64
N ALA A 25 11.93 24.80 12.78
CA ALA A 25 10.82 24.48 13.70
C ALA A 25 10.17 25.76 14.23
N LEU A 26 10.95 26.78 14.59
CA LEU A 26 10.44 28.08 15.02
C LEU A 26 9.64 28.76 13.90
N LEU A 27 10.18 28.84 12.68
CA LEU A 27 9.49 29.43 11.54
C LEU A 27 8.19 28.68 11.22
N LEU A 28 8.20 27.35 11.23
CA LEU A 28 7.01 26.53 11.04
C LEU A 28 5.99 26.74 12.17
N THR A 29 6.45 26.82 13.42
CA THR A 29 5.60 27.09 14.59
C THR A 29 4.95 28.47 14.46
N LEU A 30 5.72 29.51 14.10
CA LEU A 30 5.20 30.86 13.88
C LEU A 30 4.22 30.91 12.71
N ALA A 31 4.53 30.25 11.59
CA ALA A 31 3.65 30.15 10.43
C ALA A 31 2.31 29.48 10.77
N LEU A 32 2.33 28.40 11.56
CA LEU A 32 1.14 27.67 11.98
C LEU A 32 0.41 28.34 13.17
N ALA A 33 1.09 29.12 14.00
CA ALA A 33 0.50 29.88 15.09
C ALA A 33 -0.25 31.13 14.59
N HIS A 34 0.19 31.70 13.47
CA HIS A 34 -0.39 32.89 12.83
C HIS A 34 -0.71 32.64 11.35
N PRO A 35 -1.66 31.74 11.05
CA PRO A 35 -2.03 31.41 9.68
C PRO A 35 -2.62 32.62 8.94
N SER A 36 -2.28 32.76 7.66
CA SER A 36 -2.92 33.75 6.79
C SER A 36 -4.42 33.42 6.60
N PRO A 37 -5.28 34.43 6.35
CA PRO A 37 -6.66 34.18 5.96
C PRO A 37 -6.72 33.28 4.73
N GLN A 38 -7.61 32.30 4.75
CA GLN A 38 -7.77 31.32 3.67
C GLN A 38 -9.07 31.59 2.94
N THR A 39 -9.00 31.70 1.61
CA THR A 39 -10.18 31.82 0.74
C THR A 39 -10.33 30.53 -0.06
N ILE A 40 -11.49 29.89 0.08
CA ILE A 40 -11.90 28.71 -0.65
C ILE A 40 -12.93 29.16 -1.68
N THR A 41 -12.58 29.07 -2.96
CA THR A 41 -13.52 29.27 -4.06
C THR A 41 -14.26 27.96 -4.28
N VAL A 42 -15.56 27.94 -3.97
CA VAL A 42 -16.38 26.74 -4.09
C VAL A 42 -16.75 26.52 -5.55
N GLY A 43 -16.64 25.28 -6.02
CA GLY A 43 -16.72 24.86 -7.41
C GLY A 43 -15.40 24.97 -8.19
N ALA A 44 -14.32 25.48 -7.57
CA ALA A 44 -12.98 25.44 -8.18
C ALA A 44 -12.26 24.11 -7.87
N PRO A 45 -11.24 23.70 -8.67
CA PRO A 45 -10.45 22.50 -8.37
C PRO A 45 -9.84 22.54 -6.96
N GLY A 46 -9.99 21.45 -6.20
CA GLY A 46 -9.50 21.33 -4.82
C GLY A 46 -10.50 21.72 -3.73
N ASP A 47 -11.68 22.23 -4.07
CA ASP A 47 -12.69 22.65 -3.08
C ASP A 47 -13.32 21.49 -2.30
N ALA A 48 -13.42 20.30 -2.91
CA ALA A 48 -13.92 19.08 -2.29
C ALA A 48 -13.08 18.63 -1.07
N TYR A 49 -11.89 19.20 -0.89
CA TYR A 49 -11.14 19.07 0.35
C TYR A 49 -11.92 19.63 1.57
N PHE A 50 -12.64 20.74 1.37
CA PHE A 50 -13.29 21.51 2.42
C PHE A 50 -14.79 21.22 2.51
N LEU A 51 -15.32 20.34 1.65
CA LEU A 51 -16.74 20.17 1.42
C LEU A 51 -17.09 18.68 1.35
N THR A 52 -18.12 18.28 2.09
CA THR A 52 -18.72 16.94 1.97
C THR A 52 -20.22 17.06 1.76
N ASN A 53 -20.81 16.14 0.98
CA ASN A 53 -22.22 16.15 0.61
C ASN A 53 -22.65 17.45 -0.12
N PHE A 54 -21.89 17.83 -1.14
CA PHE A 54 -22.24 18.88 -2.10
C PHE A 54 -22.35 18.27 -3.50
N TYR A 55 -23.26 18.80 -4.31
CA TYR A 55 -23.39 18.39 -5.71
C TYR A 55 -22.18 18.84 -6.57
N PRO A 56 -22.04 18.30 -7.79
CA PRO A 56 -21.05 18.79 -8.76
C PRO A 56 -21.10 20.30 -8.94
N ALA A 57 -19.95 20.89 -9.31
CA ALA A 57 -19.82 22.33 -9.50
C ALA A 57 -20.72 22.83 -10.64
N GLU A 58 -21.42 23.92 -10.37
CA GLU A 58 -22.20 24.68 -11.35
C GLU A 58 -21.59 26.09 -11.47
N SER A 59 -22.00 26.85 -12.48
CA SER A 59 -21.51 28.20 -12.71
C SER A 59 -22.66 29.11 -13.07
N ASP A 60 -22.61 30.34 -12.56
CA ASP A 60 -23.43 31.45 -13.03
C ASP A 60 -22.52 32.62 -13.46
N GLY A 61 -23.11 33.74 -13.88
CA GLY A 61 -22.36 34.96 -14.25
C GLY A 61 -21.51 35.56 -13.10
N GLY A 62 -21.65 35.04 -11.88
CA GLY A 62 -20.91 35.44 -10.68
C GLY A 62 -19.79 34.48 -10.25
N GLY A 63 -19.56 33.39 -10.99
CA GLY A 63 -18.49 32.41 -10.76
C GLY A 63 -18.98 30.98 -10.53
N PRO A 64 -18.07 30.05 -10.21
CA PRO A 64 -18.44 28.68 -9.85
C PRO A 64 -19.07 28.63 -8.45
N TYR A 65 -19.92 27.62 -8.23
CA TYR A 65 -20.56 27.33 -6.96
C TYR A 65 -20.96 25.85 -6.86
N ARG A 66 -21.38 25.40 -5.67
CA ARG A 66 -21.99 24.08 -5.48
C ARG A 66 -23.25 24.19 -4.65
N TRP A 67 -24.25 23.38 -4.97
CA TRP A 67 -25.42 23.18 -4.13
C TRP A 67 -25.10 22.23 -2.97
N SER A 68 -25.53 22.59 -1.77
CA SER A 68 -25.52 21.69 -0.62
C SER A 68 -26.56 20.59 -0.81
N ALA A 69 -26.16 19.34 -0.59
CA ALA A 69 -27.08 18.20 -0.47
C ALA A 69 -27.51 18.02 1.01
N PRO A 70 -28.53 17.19 1.29
CA PRO A 70 -28.81 16.78 2.67
C PRO A 70 -27.56 16.25 3.37
N GLY A 71 -27.28 16.76 4.57
CA GLY A 71 -26.08 16.42 5.33
C GLY A 71 -24.80 17.11 4.86
N ALA A 72 -24.89 18.22 4.10
CA ALA A 72 -23.73 19.04 3.71
C ALA A 72 -22.89 19.47 4.91
N ARG A 73 -21.57 19.30 4.82
CA ARG A 73 -20.63 19.75 5.87
C ARG A 73 -19.45 20.50 5.29
N LEU A 74 -19.02 21.52 6.02
CA LEU A 74 -17.77 22.25 5.81
C LEU A 74 -16.67 21.58 6.65
N LEU A 75 -15.63 21.07 5.99
CA LEU A 75 -14.45 20.51 6.63
C LEU A 75 -13.45 21.63 6.89
N LEU A 76 -13.41 22.10 8.14
CA LEU A 76 -12.43 23.10 8.56
C LEU A 76 -11.15 22.39 8.99
N PRO A 77 -9.99 22.66 8.33
CA PRO A 77 -8.75 22.01 8.71
C PRO A 77 -8.35 22.34 10.14
N ALA A 78 -7.90 21.33 10.89
CA ALA A 78 -7.38 21.47 12.24
C ALA A 78 -5.98 22.11 12.31
N ALA A 79 -5.68 23.05 11.41
CA ALA A 79 -4.43 23.81 11.44
C ALA A 79 -4.41 24.83 12.59
N HIS A 80 -5.58 25.18 13.12
CA HIS A 80 -5.75 26.21 14.14
C HIS A 80 -6.89 25.85 15.11
N GLN A 81 -6.64 25.91 16.41
CA GLN A 81 -7.64 25.61 17.46
C GLN A 81 -8.24 26.87 18.11
N GLY A 82 -7.77 28.07 17.74
CA GLY A 82 -8.34 29.34 18.21
C GLY A 82 -9.68 29.69 17.54
N PRO A 83 -10.33 30.81 17.95
CA PRO A 83 -11.58 31.25 17.36
C PRO A 83 -11.41 31.58 15.86
N VAL A 84 -12.44 31.31 15.06
CA VAL A 84 -12.40 31.50 13.60
C VAL A 84 -13.55 32.37 13.15
N ALA A 85 -13.26 33.47 12.46
CA ALA A 85 -14.24 34.20 11.69
C ALA A 85 -14.45 33.52 10.33
N LEU A 86 -15.59 32.86 10.18
CA LEU A 86 -16.05 32.23 8.97
C LEU A 86 -16.89 33.22 8.18
N THR A 87 -16.53 33.47 6.92
CA THR A 87 -17.34 34.25 5.98
C THR A 87 -17.79 33.34 4.86
N MET A 88 -19.07 33.33 4.53
CA MET A 88 -19.64 32.48 3.48
C MET A 88 -20.45 33.31 2.51
N ARG A 89 -20.19 33.15 1.21
CA ARG A 89 -21.05 33.68 0.15
C ARG A 89 -22.01 32.59 -0.29
N LEU A 90 -23.25 32.69 0.14
CA LEU A 90 -24.29 31.69 -0.09
C LEU A 90 -25.59 32.32 -0.63
N ARG A 91 -26.40 31.46 -1.25
CA ARG A 91 -27.69 31.78 -1.83
C ARG A 91 -28.66 30.63 -1.53
N GLY A 92 -29.80 30.93 -0.94
CA GLY A 92 -30.87 29.98 -0.70
C GLY A 92 -31.55 29.52 -1.99
N ALA A 93 -32.14 28.32 -1.97
CA ALA A 93 -32.97 27.80 -3.04
C ALA A 93 -34.18 28.71 -3.29
N ALA A 94 -34.22 29.39 -4.45
CA ALA A 94 -35.32 30.29 -4.80
C ALA A 94 -36.68 29.58 -4.96
N PHE A 95 -36.67 28.26 -5.11
CA PHE A 95 -37.84 27.39 -5.19
C PHE A 95 -38.29 26.85 -3.82
N ALA A 96 -37.54 27.11 -2.74
CA ALA A 96 -37.96 26.76 -1.39
C ALA A 96 -38.82 27.88 -0.79
N PRO A 97 -39.89 27.56 -0.02
CA PRO A 97 -40.66 28.57 0.70
C PRO A 97 -39.77 29.41 1.63
N PRO A 98 -39.99 30.73 1.77
CA PRO A 98 -39.15 31.60 2.60
C PRO A 98 -38.99 31.15 4.06
N GLN A 99 -40.02 30.50 4.60
CA GLN A 99 -40.04 29.92 5.95
C GLN A 99 -39.12 28.70 6.13
N ASP A 100 -38.72 28.06 5.02
CA ASP A 100 -37.84 26.88 4.99
C ASP A 100 -36.38 27.23 4.69
N LEU A 101 -36.09 28.50 4.38
CA LEU A 101 -34.72 28.99 4.14
C LEU A 101 -33.99 29.31 5.45
N ARG A 102 -34.13 28.46 6.48
CA ARG A 102 -33.41 28.63 7.75
C ARG A 102 -32.15 27.79 7.73
N LEU A 103 -31.00 28.45 7.62
CA LEU A 103 -29.68 27.84 7.66
C LEU A 103 -29.24 27.70 9.11
N SER A 104 -28.83 26.49 9.50
CA SER A 104 -28.17 26.26 10.78
C SER A 104 -26.76 25.74 10.58
N LEU A 105 -25.81 26.33 11.32
CA LEU A 105 -24.45 25.83 11.46
C LEU A 105 -24.33 25.13 12.79
N ALA A 106 -23.96 23.85 12.79
CA ALA A 106 -23.82 23.06 14.00
C ALA A 106 -22.47 22.34 14.05
N ARG A 107 -21.98 22.09 15.26
CA ARG A 107 -20.90 21.14 15.54
C ARG A 107 -21.31 20.27 16.73
N PRO A 108 -20.74 19.07 16.89
CA PRO A 108 -21.03 18.22 18.04
C PRO A 108 -20.78 18.89 19.41
N ASP A 109 -19.89 19.88 19.45
CA ASP A 109 -19.45 20.62 20.64
C ASP A 109 -20.00 22.06 20.74
N MET A 110 -20.81 22.51 19.77
CA MET A 110 -21.44 23.84 19.80
C MET A 110 -22.95 23.79 19.61
N PRO A 111 -23.73 24.60 20.34
CA PRO A 111 -25.14 24.81 20.02
C PRO A 111 -25.26 25.37 18.60
N GLY A 112 -26.22 24.84 17.82
CA GLY A 112 -26.43 25.24 16.44
C GLY A 112 -26.80 26.73 16.32
N ILE A 113 -26.07 27.47 15.49
CA ILE A 113 -26.36 28.88 15.16
C ILE A 113 -27.29 28.88 13.94
N ALA A 114 -28.51 29.43 14.07
CA ALA A 114 -29.48 29.47 12.97
C ALA A 114 -29.75 30.90 12.49
N PHE A 115 -29.80 31.11 11.17
CA PHE A 115 -30.10 32.39 10.52
C PHE A 115 -30.84 32.18 9.18
N GLY A 116 -31.52 33.21 8.69
CA GLY A 116 -32.25 33.14 7.40
C GLY A 116 -31.31 33.24 6.19
N ALA A 117 -31.48 32.34 5.23
CA ALA A 117 -30.84 32.39 3.92
C ALA A 117 -31.72 33.20 2.93
N ASP A 118 -31.13 34.18 2.26
CA ASP A 118 -31.81 34.95 1.21
C ASP A 118 -31.74 34.18 -0.12
N THR A 119 -32.73 34.33 -0.99
CA THR A 119 -32.76 33.72 -2.32
C THR A 119 -31.76 34.35 -3.30
N GLY A 120 -31.19 35.51 -2.95
CA GLY A 120 -30.05 36.13 -3.64
C GLY A 120 -28.70 35.78 -3.04
N TRP A 121 -27.61 36.08 -3.76
CA TRP A 121 -26.25 35.94 -3.23
C TRP A 121 -26.01 36.94 -2.09
N ARG A 122 -25.75 36.44 -0.88
CA ARG A 122 -25.41 37.22 0.31
C ARG A 122 -24.12 36.72 0.95
N ILE A 123 -23.49 37.59 1.73
CA ILE A 123 -22.31 37.27 2.53
C ILE A 123 -22.72 37.18 3.99
N TYR A 124 -22.42 36.05 4.61
CA TYR A 124 -22.71 35.75 6.01
C TYR A 124 -21.40 35.70 6.78
N HIS A 125 -21.34 36.39 7.92
CA HIS A 125 -20.20 36.37 8.82
C HIS A 125 -20.59 35.65 10.10
N VAL A 126 -19.84 34.61 10.45
CA VAL A 126 -20.09 33.74 11.59
C VAL A 126 -18.81 33.64 12.40
N LEU A 127 -18.90 33.92 13.70
CA LEU A 127 -17.80 33.73 14.62
C LEU A 127 -17.92 32.34 15.26
N LEU A 128 -16.96 31.48 14.97
CA LEU A 128 -16.88 30.13 15.53
C LEU A 128 -15.99 30.17 16.78
N SER A 129 -16.49 29.61 17.88
CA SER A 129 -15.71 29.39 19.09
C SER A 129 -14.55 28.42 18.84
N PRO A 130 -13.46 28.47 19.64
CA PRO A 130 -12.46 27.41 19.68
C PRO A 130 -13.14 26.04 19.80
N GLY A 131 -12.80 25.09 18.94
CA GLY A 131 -13.37 23.73 19.03
C GLY A 131 -12.89 23.05 20.31
N GLY A 132 -13.80 22.45 21.08
CA GLY A 132 -13.48 21.72 22.28
C GLY A 132 -13.17 20.25 21.97
N ARG A 133 -11.90 19.83 22.04
CA ARG A 133 -11.45 18.46 22.42
C ARG A 133 -9.93 18.31 22.47
N ASP A 134 -9.52 17.43 23.39
CA ASP A 134 -8.15 17.10 23.84
C ASP A 134 -7.33 16.21 22.88
N SER A 135 -7.56 16.23 21.57
CA SER A 135 -6.65 15.50 20.66
C SER A 135 -5.37 16.32 20.48
N PRO A 136 -4.18 15.85 20.96
CA PRO A 136 -2.92 16.57 20.78
C PRO A 136 -2.49 16.73 19.32
N PHE A 137 -3.21 16.10 18.39
CA PHE A 137 -2.93 16.07 16.95
C PHE A 137 -3.99 16.80 16.09
N GLY A 138 -5.12 17.21 16.69
CA GLY A 138 -6.14 18.05 16.04
C GLY A 138 -6.91 17.32 14.93
N ASP A 139 -7.99 16.64 15.29
CA ASP A 139 -8.94 16.10 14.30
C ASP A 139 -9.77 17.22 13.66
N GLN A 140 -10.17 17.03 12.39
CA GLN A 140 -11.11 17.93 11.72
C GLN A 140 -12.47 17.87 12.42
N ALA A 141 -12.92 18.97 13.01
CA ALA A 141 -14.30 19.11 13.45
C ALA A 141 -15.13 19.60 12.26
N PRO A 142 -16.00 18.76 11.66
CA PRO A 142 -16.89 19.23 10.60
C PRO A 142 -17.86 20.27 11.16
N LEU A 143 -18.14 21.30 10.37
CA LEU A 143 -19.21 22.25 10.62
C LEU A 143 -20.39 21.85 9.73
N ASP A 144 -21.43 21.30 10.34
CA ASP A 144 -22.64 20.90 9.65
C ASP A 144 -23.35 22.13 9.08
N LEU A 145 -23.65 22.09 7.79
CA LEU A 145 -24.44 23.09 7.08
C LEU A 145 -25.86 22.53 6.90
N ILE A 146 -26.71 22.76 7.89
CA ILE A 146 -28.07 22.23 7.93
C ILE A 146 -28.99 23.24 7.26
N ILE A 147 -29.48 22.90 6.08
CA ILE A 147 -30.53 23.64 5.36
C ILE A 147 -31.60 22.65 4.90
N PRO A 148 -32.90 22.98 5.07
CA PRO A 148 -33.98 22.27 4.41
C PRO A 148 -33.77 22.27 2.88
N SER A 149 -33.71 21.08 2.29
CA SER A 149 -33.55 20.91 0.85
C SER A 149 -34.90 20.77 0.16
N ALA A 150 -35.05 21.37 -1.02
CA ALA A 150 -36.22 21.21 -1.88
C ALA A 150 -35.78 20.78 -3.31
N SER A 151 -36.66 20.12 -4.05
CA SER A 151 -36.39 19.77 -5.45
C SER A 151 -36.95 20.86 -6.37
N PRO A 152 -36.17 21.38 -7.34
CA PRO A 152 -36.63 22.40 -8.30
C PRO A 152 -37.85 21.98 -9.15
N GLY A 153 -38.04 20.68 -9.33
CA GLY A 153 -39.15 20.11 -10.10
C GLY A 153 -38.77 18.75 -10.73
N PRO A 154 -39.64 18.14 -11.54
CA PRO A 154 -39.40 16.81 -12.12
C PRO A 154 -38.22 16.76 -13.11
N ALA A 155 -37.78 17.89 -13.66
CA ALA A 155 -36.61 17.96 -14.54
C ALA A 155 -35.27 17.92 -13.79
N ASP A 156 -35.26 18.23 -12.49
CA ASP A 156 -34.09 18.13 -11.61
C ASP A 156 -34.55 17.57 -10.25
N PRO A 157 -34.51 16.24 -10.05
CA PRO A 157 -35.04 15.62 -8.84
C PRO A 157 -34.13 15.82 -7.62
N ARG A 158 -32.94 16.43 -7.78
CA ARG A 158 -31.97 16.58 -6.69
C ARG A 158 -32.58 17.40 -5.54
N PRO A 159 -32.51 16.94 -4.28
CA PRO A 159 -32.83 17.79 -3.14
C PRO A 159 -31.72 18.82 -2.96
N LEU A 160 -32.00 20.08 -3.32
CA LEU A 160 -31.05 21.20 -3.29
C LEU A 160 -31.30 22.10 -2.07
N GLY A 161 -30.26 22.37 -1.29
CA GLY A 161 -30.28 23.32 -0.17
C GLY A 161 -29.83 24.74 -0.58
N ALA A 162 -28.72 25.24 -0.04
CA ALA A 162 -28.10 26.49 -0.49
C ALA A 162 -26.98 26.26 -1.49
N ALA A 163 -26.87 27.19 -2.44
CA ALA A 163 -25.70 27.34 -3.28
C ALA A 163 -24.61 28.10 -2.50
N LEU A 164 -23.40 27.55 -2.50
CA LEU A 164 -22.22 28.12 -1.86
C LEU A 164 -21.16 28.40 -2.94
N SER A 165 -20.68 29.64 -3.04
CA SER A 165 -19.65 30.03 -4.04
C SER A 165 -18.31 30.37 -3.42
N ARG A 166 -18.28 30.76 -2.14
CA ARG A 166 -17.05 31.18 -1.47
C ARG A 166 -17.13 30.95 0.03
N VAL A 167 -16.02 30.51 0.61
CA VAL A 167 -15.80 30.41 2.05
C VAL A 167 -14.48 31.09 2.39
N ASP A 168 -14.47 32.09 3.25
CA ASP A 168 -13.26 32.69 3.81
C ASP A 168 -13.13 32.32 5.28
N LEU A 169 -11.95 31.84 5.67
CA LEU A 169 -11.58 31.50 7.03
C LEU A 169 -10.53 32.50 7.52
N ARG A 170 -10.88 33.26 8.54
CA ARG A 170 -9.97 34.16 9.22
C ARG A 170 -9.79 33.72 10.66
N TYR A 171 -8.63 33.18 10.95
CA TYR A 171 -8.22 32.77 12.29
C TYR A 171 -8.01 34.00 13.18
N LEU A 172 -8.58 34.00 14.38
CA LEU A 172 -8.55 35.11 15.31
C LEU A 172 -7.66 34.78 16.51
N GLY A 173 -6.61 35.57 16.72
CA GLY A 173 -5.64 35.35 17.79
C GLY A 173 -4.61 34.25 17.46
N PRO A 174 -3.59 34.07 18.33
CA PRO A 174 -2.59 33.01 18.18
C PRO A 174 -3.19 31.62 18.45
N ALA A 175 -2.77 30.61 17.69
CA ALA A 175 -3.10 29.22 18.01
C ALA A 175 -2.46 28.80 19.35
N PRO A 176 -3.05 27.87 20.11
CA PRO A 176 -2.32 27.22 21.20
C PRO A 176 -1.08 26.53 20.62
N LEU A 177 0.08 26.74 21.26
CA LEU A 177 1.36 26.32 20.71
C LEU A 177 1.50 24.81 20.56
N GLY A 178 0.79 24.00 21.36
CA GLY A 178 0.97 22.54 21.43
C GLY A 178 0.93 21.82 20.06
N PRO A 179 -0.20 21.81 19.33
CA PRO A 179 -0.31 21.11 18.06
C PRO A 179 0.59 21.69 16.92
N PRO A 180 0.65 23.03 16.71
CA PRO A 180 1.58 23.66 15.77
C PRO A 180 3.05 23.33 16.06
N LEU A 181 3.46 23.40 17.33
CA LEU A 181 4.82 23.09 17.77
C LEU A 181 5.12 21.61 17.52
N MET A 182 4.19 20.70 17.84
CA MET A 182 4.37 19.28 17.56
C MET A 182 4.62 19.06 16.06
N ARG A 183 3.72 19.52 15.18
CA ARG A 183 3.89 19.38 13.72
C ARG A 183 5.19 20.00 13.20
N ALA A 184 5.52 21.20 13.67
CA ALA A 184 6.77 21.87 13.31
C ALA A 184 8.00 21.08 13.75
N LEU A 185 8.01 20.54 14.97
CA LEU A 185 9.07 19.69 15.50
C LEU A 185 9.18 18.41 14.67
N LEU A 186 8.07 17.75 14.33
CA LEU A 186 8.05 16.52 13.52
C LEU A 186 8.70 16.71 12.15
N ILE A 187 8.32 17.78 11.46
CA ILE A 187 8.80 18.10 10.11
C ILE A 187 10.26 18.54 10.15
N ALA A 188 10.61 19.46 11.05
CA ALA A 188 11.99 19.90 11.23
C ALA A 188 12.88 18.72 11.61
N TRP A 189 12.38 17.81 12.44
CA TRP A 189 13.10 16.62 12.84
C TRP A 189 13.26 15.61 11.70
N ALA A 190 12.24 15.39 10.86
CA ALA A 190 12.34 14.55 9.66
C ALA A 190 13.36 15.11 8.65
N LEU A 191 13.32 16.43 8.39
CA LEU A 191 14.35 17.14 7.63
C LEU A 191 15.73 17.01 8.29
N GLY A 192 15.76 16.97 9.61
CA GLY A 192 16.94 16.70 10.41
C GLY A 192 17.54 15.33 10.17
N VAL A 193 16.72 14.27 10.16
CA VAL A 193 17.18 12.91 9.86
C VAL A 193 17.65 12.80 8.41
N ILE A 194 16.90 13.38 7.46
CA ILE A 194 17.28 13.39 6.04
C ILE A 194 18.60 14.16 5.85
N GLY A 195 18.72 15.34 6.47
CA GLY A 195 19.91 16.18 6.42
C GLY A 195 21.12 15.54 7.11
N TRP A 196 20.91 14.83 8.22
CA TRP A 196 21.94 14.07 8.93
C TRP A 196 22.39 12.83 8.15
N ALA A 197 21.45 12.08 7.57
CA ALA A 197 21.74 10.92 6.71
C ALA A 197 22.50 11.35 5.46
N ALA A 198 22.11 12.46 4.82
CA ALA A 198 22.87 13.10 3.74
C ALA A 198 24.22 13.65 4.21
N GLY A 199 24.30 14.13 5.47
CA GLY A 199 25.48 14.68 6.12
C GLY A 199 26.59 13.65 6.35
N ARG A 200 26.24 12.41 6.71
CA ARG A 200 27.18 11.27 6.80
C ARG A 200 27.76 10.86 5.44
N VAL A 201 27.10 11.23 4.35
CA VAL A 201 27.38 10.71 3.00
C VAL A 201 28.34 11.60 2.22
N GLY A 202 28.68 12.85 2.60
CA GLY A 202 29.70 13.67 1.88
C GLY A 202 30.45 14.72 2.72
N ARG A 203 31.12 15.72 2.10
CA ARG A 203 31.77 16.89 2.76
C ARG A 203 31.44 18.28 2.14
N SER A 204 30.25 18.53 1.60
CA SER A 204 29.93 19.86 1.03
C SER A 204 29.50 20.91 2.06
N THR A 205 29.95 22.15 1.92
CA THR A 205 29.55 23.28 2.79
C THR A 205 28.13 23.80 2.52
N LEU A 206 27.46 23.34 1.46
CA LEU A 206 26.11 23.77 1.04
C LEU A 206 24.94 23.12 1.82
N ARG A 207 25.24 22.31 2.85
CA ARG A 207 24.30 21.44 3.58
C ARG A 207 23.26 22.13 4.47
N PRO A 208 23.64 23.06 5.36
CA PRO A 208 22.66 23.73 6.21
C PRO A 208 21.73 24.60 5.36
N TYR A 209 22.20 25.10 4.22
CA TYR A 209 21.42 25.91 3.31
C TYR A 209 20.31 25.12 2.61
N ALA A 210 20.55 23.88 2.18
CA ALA A 210 19.49 23.06 1.56
C ALA A 210 18.36 22.73 2.55
N ALA A 211 18.71 22.32 3.78
CA ALA A 211 17.72 22.08 4.84
C ALA A 211 16.98 23.38 5.24
N ALA A 212 17.69 24.52 5.29
CA ALA A 212 17.08 25.82 5.56
C ALA A 212 16.16 26.30 4.43
N ILE A 213 16.52 26.08 3.16
CA ILE A 213 15.69 26.43 1.99
C ILE A 213 14.44 25.56 1.96
N ILE A 214 14.56 24.25 2.19
CA ILE A 214 13.41 23.34 2.28
C ILE A 214 12.54 23.75 3.47
N GLY A 215 13.13 23.97 4.65
CA GLY A 215 12.41 24.44 5.83
C GLY A 215 11.69 25.77 5.61
N ALA A 216 12.32 26.73 4.92
CA ALA A 216 11.71 28.00 4.55
C ALA A 216 10.58 27.83 3.52
N GLY A 217 10.74 26.92 2.55
CA GLY A 217 9.68 26.58 1.59
C GLY A 217 8.46 25.95 2.27
N LEU A 218 8.68 25.04 3.23
CA LEU A 218 7.61 24.45 4.04
C LEU A 218 6.95 25.49 4.94
N ALA A 219 7.71 26.39 5.57
CA ALA A 219 7.16 27.48 6.37
C ALA A 219 6.33 28.45 5.52
N LEU A 220 6.80 28.77 4.31
CA LEU A 220 6.07 29.61 3.36
C LEU A 220 4.77 28.94 2.91
N TRP A 221 4.79 27.63 2.64
CA TRP A 221 3.58 26.88 2.30
C TRP A 221 2.61 26.83 3.48
N ALA A 222 3.07 26.45 4.67
CA ALA A 222 2.27 26.44 5.89
C ALA A 222 1.66 27.81 6.20
N TRP A 223 2.37 28.91 5.92
CA TRP A 223 1.87 30.26 6.11
C TRP A 223 0.81 30.67 5.08
N ARG A 224 1.00 30.28 3.81
CA ARG A 224 0.12 30.65 2.69
C ARG A 224 -1.14 29.80 2.61
N ASP A 225 -1.02 28.51 2.85
CA ASP A 225 -2.10 27.52 2.80
C ASP A 225 -1.96 26.54 3.98
N PRO A 226 -2.25 27.00 5.21
CA PRO A 226 -2.14 26.20 6.43
C PRO A 226 -3.07 24.98 6.40
N GLY A 227 -4.23 25.12 5.76
CA GLY A 227 -5.20 24.04 5.61
C GLY A 227 -4.68 22.92 4.72
N GLY A 228 -4.23 23.24 3.50
CA GLY A 228 -3.64 22.25 2.60
C GLY A 228 -2.34 21.65 3.14
N PHE A 229 -1.51 22.45 3.82
CA PHE A 229 -0.30 21.97 4.49
C PHE A 229 -0.59 20.95 5.60
N ALA A 230 -1.54 21.27 6.50
CA ALA A 230 -1.92 20.42 7.63
C ALA A 230 -2.44 19.04 7.21
N TRP A 231 -2.95 18.89 6.00
CA TRP A 231 -3.45 17.62 5.48
C TRP A 231 -2.47 16.90 4.57
N ALA A 232 -1.64 17.65 3.84
CA ALA A 232 -0.56 17.04 3.07
C ALA A 232 0.53 16.43 3.95
N VAL A 233 0.68 16.96 5.17
CA VAL A 233 1.50 16.36 6.23
C VAL A 233 0.56 15.62 7.20
N PRO A 234 0.19 14.35 6.93
CA PRO A 234 -0.63 13.58 7.86
C PRO A 234 0.09 13.46 9.20
N ASP A 235 -0.63 13.13 10.28
CA ASP A 235 -0.01 12.80 11.56
C ASP A 235 0.95 11.62 11.36
N PRO A 236 2.28 11.85 11.32
CA PRO A 236 3.20 10.75 11.15
C PRO A 236 3.16 9.98 12.47
N PRO A 237 2.96 8.65 12.43
CA PRO A 237 2.86 7.89 13.65
C PRO A 237 4.18 8.05 14.42
N LEU A 238 4.08 8.21 15.75
CA LEU A 238 5.21 8.51 16.64
C LEU A 238 6.41 7.55 16.41
N TRP A 239 6.15 6.31 15.96
CA TRP A 239 7.18 5.34 15.65
C TRP A 239 8.06 5.70 14.44
N LEU A 240 7.58 6.44 13.43
CA LEU A 240 8.40 6.94 12.32
C LEU A 240 9.47 7.92 12.85
N LEU A 241 9.13 8.66 13.90
CA LEU A 241 10.05 9.52 14.63
C LEU A 241 11.00 8.72 15.49
N ILE A 242 10.49 7.75 16.24
CA ILE A 242 11.35 6.89 17.06
C ILE A 242 12.34 6.15 16.16
N ALA A 243 11.90 5.64 15.00
CA ALA A 243 12.75 4.95 14.04
C ALA A 243 13.82 5.87 13.44
N GLY A 244 13.46 7.05 12.94
CA GLY A 244 14.47 7.99 12.45
C GLY A 244 15.33 8.58 13.59
N THR A 245 14.85 8.61 14.85
CA THR A 245 15.58 9.10 16.04
C THR A 245 16.57 8.07 16.48
N VAL A 246 16.17 6.80 16.51
CA VAL A 246 17.08 5.68 16.68
C VAL A 246 18.10 5.68 15.53
N LEU A 247 17.71 5.92 14.28
CA LEU A 247 18.64 5.99 13.15
C LEU A 247 19.60 7.19 13.22
N ALA A 248 19.17 8.36 13.71
CA ALA A 248 19.96 9.59 13.78
C ALA A 248 20.76 9.76 15.08
N LEU A 249 20.21 9.32 16.21
CA LEU A 249 20.83 9.32 17.55
C LEU A 249 21.60 8.05 17.86
N THR A 250 21.58 7.02 17.00
CA THR A 250 22.66 6.05 17.02
C THR A 250 23.88 6.68 16.35
N PRO A 251 24.91 7.14 17.10
CA PRO A 251 26.21 6.63 16.71
C PRO A 251 25.95 5.11 16.75
N LEU A 252 26.14 4.39 15.65
CA LEU A 252 26.43 2.99 15.89
C LEU A 252 27.80 3.10 16.56
N PRO A 253 27.94 3.00 17.90
CA PRO A 253 29.24 2.60 18.38
C PRO A 253 29.55 1.31 17.59
N PRO A 254 30.82 1.00 17.31
CA PRO A 254 31.12 -0.41 17.20
C PRO A 254 30.64 -0.99 18.54
N LEU A 255 29.40 -1.53 18.57
CA LEU A 255 29.04 -2.56 19.52
C LEU A 255 30.25 -3.46 19.47
N PRO A 256 30.96 -3.67 20.58
CA PRO A 256 32.14 -4.51 20.56
C PRO A 256 31.64 -5.84 20.02
N LEU A 257 31.90 -6.07 18.73
CA LEU A 257 31.61 -7.30 18.03
C LEU A 257 32.65 -8.24 18.58
N ARG A 258 32.40 -8.68 19.81
CA ARG A 258 32.95 -9.92 20.30
C ARG A 258 32.44 -10.91 19.28
N ARG A 259 33.36 -11.31 18.40
CA ARG A 259 33.20 -12.35 17.40
C ARG A 259 32.59 -13.51 18.18
N GLU A 260 31.27 -13.66 18.14
CA GLU A 260 30.60 -14.73 18.88
C GLU A 260 31.04 -16.04 18.25
N ARG A 261 32.10 -16.58 18.83
CA ARG A 261 32.59 -17.92 18.58
C ARG A 261 31.59 -18.85 19.25
N GLY A 262 30.58 -19.30 18.50
CA GLY A 262 29.75 -20.41 18.92
C GLY A 262 28.45 -20.54 18.14
N GLY A 263 28.21 -21.70 17.53
CA GLY A 263 26.91 -22.07 16.97
C GLY A 263 25.77 -22.09 18.01
N ARG A 264 26.08 -22.27 19.30
CA ARG A 264 25.09 -22.31 20.40
C ARG A 264 24.30 -21.02 20.58
N SER A 265 24.94 -19.85 20.47
CA SER A 265 24.24 -18.54 20.59
C SER A 265 23.17 -18.37 19.51
N ARG A 266 23.44 -18.83 18.28
CA ARG A 266 22.54 -18.67 17.13
C ARG A 266 21.29 -19.55 17.23
N MET A 267 21.42 -20.75 17.77
CA MET A 267 20.30 -21.65 18.03
C MET A 267 19.37 -21.08 19.12
N ILE A 268 19.93 -20.48 20.18
CA ILE A 268 19.15 -19.85 21.27
C ILE A 268 18.22 -18.76 20.72
N TRP A 269 18.69 -17.93 19.79
CA TRP A 269 17.85 -16.88 19.19
C TRP A 269 16.70 -17.44 18.32
N GLN A 270 16.93 -18.54 17.60
CA GLN A 270 15.89 -19.17 16.78
C GLN A 270 14.81 -19.81 17.66
N VAL A 271 15.22 -20.53 18.70
CA VAL A 271 14.32 -21.08 19.72
C VAL A 271 13.59 -19.95 20.45
N GLY A 272 14.29 -18.87 20.79
CA GLY A 272 13.70 -17.69 21.42
C GLY A 272 12.64 -17.00 20.56
N LEU A 273 12.83 -16.92 19.24
CA LEU A 273 11.83 -16.38 18.32
C LEU A 273 10.61 -17.28 18.20
N LEU A 274 10.81 -18.60 18.09
CA LEU A 274 9.72 -19.58 18.09
C LEU A 274 8.90 -19.49 19.39
N LEU A 275 9.59 -19.41 20.54
CA LEU A 275 8.96 -19.24 21.85
C LEU A 275 8.23 -17.89 21.95
N ALA A 276 8.82 -16.80 21.46
CA ALA A 276 8.17 -15.49 21.46
C ALA A 276 6.90 -15.47 20.60
N GLY A 277 6.91 -16.12 19.43
CA GLY A 277 5.72 -16.28 18.59
C GLY A 277 4.61 -17.06 19.31
N ASN A 278 4.97 -18.17 19.95
CA ASN A 278 4.05 -18.98 20.75
C ASN A 278 3.49 -18.22 21.97
N LEU A 279 4.33 -17.49 22.71
CA LEU A 279 3.88 -16.66 23.83
C LEU A 279 2.97 -15.52 23.36
N ALA A 280 3.22 -14.95 22.18
CA ALA A 280 2.37 -13.91 21.61
C ALA A 280 0.96 -14.43 21.25
N LEU A 281 0.79 -15.73 20.96
CA LEU A 281 -0.54 -16.33 20.76
C LEU A 281 -1.43 -16.26 22.02
N LEU A 282 -0.83 -16.16 23.21
CA LEU A 282 -1.57 -16.05 24.48
C LEU A 282 -2.01 -14.61 24.79
N LEU A 283 -1.50 -13.62 24.05
CA LEU A 283 -1.83 -12.20 24.24
C LEU A 283 -3.19 -11.84 23.61
N PRO A 284 -3.80 -10.71 23.98
CA PRO A 284 -4.99 -10.20 23.30
C PRO A 284 -4.67 -9.74 21.87
N LEU A 285 -5.71 -9.59 21.04
CA LEU A 285 -5.59 -8.89 19.76
C LEU A 285 -5.11 -7.45 20.02
N PRO A 286 -4.19 -6.89 19.21
CA PRO A 286 -3.65 -7.42 17.95
C PRO A 286 -2.45 -8.40 18.08
N TRP A 287 -1.82 -8.52 19.26
CA TRP A 287 -0.58 -9.27 19.45
C TRP A 287 -0.67 -10.76 19.12
N ARG A 288 -1.83 -11.37 19.34
CA ARG A 288 -2.12 -12.75 18.93
C ARG A 288 -1.93 -12.98 17.43
N GLY A 289 -2.41 -12.05 16.60
CA GLY A 289 -2.24 -12.12 15.15
C GLY A 289 -0.77 -12.04 14.72
N LEU A 290 0.02 -11.21 15.41
CA LEU A 290 1.46 -11.15 15.19
C LEU A 290 2.15 -12.47 15.58
N GLY A 291 1.76 -13.08 16.71
CA GLY A 291 2.24 -14.39 17.13
C GLY A 291 1.99 -15.47 16.07
N ALA A 292 0.76 -15.52 15.54
CA ALA A 292 0.38 -16.45 14.48
C ALA A 292 1.24 -16.30 13.22
N LEU A 293 1.47 -15.06 12.77
CA LEU A 293 2.30 -14.78 11.60
C LEU A 293 3.78 -15.17 11.82
N ILE A 294 4.32 -14.93 13.02
CA ILE A 294 5.69 -15.35 13.36
C ILE A 294 5.80 -16.87 13.30
N VAL A 295 4.90 -17.57 13.97
CA VAL A 295 4.89 -19.04 14.03
C VAL A 295 4.78 -19.63 12.62
N LEU A 296 3.83 -19.19 11.81
CA LEU A 296 3.60 -19.70 10.45
C LEU A 296 4.74 -19.38 9.47
N GLY A 297 5.33 -18.18 9.57
CA GLY A 297 6.40 -17.76 8.65
C GLY A 297 7.77 -18.35 8.97
N LEU A 298 8.02 -18.70 10.24
CA LEU A 298 9.33 -19.14 10.71
C LEU A 298 9.88 -20.42 10.04
N PRO A 299 9.10 -21.50 9.84
CA PRO A 299 9.61 -22.69 9.17
C PRO A 299 10.13 -22.41 7.76
N GLY A 300 9.39 -21.60 6.99
CA GLY A 300 9.78 -21.13 5.67
C GLY A 300 11.09 -20.36 5.67
N TRP A 301 11.22 -19.42 6.60
CA TRP A 301 12.45 -18.66 6.78
C TRP A 301 13.65 -19.55 7.13
N LEU A 302 13.46 -20.52 8.03
CA LEU A 302 14.50 -21.45 8.44
C LEU A 302 14.88 -22.43 7.31
N ALA A 303 13.91 -22.92 6.55
CA ALA A 303 14.14 -23.79 5.40
C ALA A 303 15.00 -23.12 4.32
N ALA A 304 14.72 -21.85 3.99
CA ALA A 304 15.54 -21.07 3.06
C ALA A 304 17.01 -21.00 3.52
N ARG A 305 17.24 -20.86 4.82
CA ARG A 305 18.60 -20.82 5.40
C ARG A 305 19.28 -22.19 5.39
N ALA A 306 18.53 -23.26 5.62
CA ALA A 306 19.04 -24.62 5.56
C ALA A 306 19.43 -25.02 4.11
N LEU A 307 18.66 -24.54 3.12
CA LEU A 307 18.93 -24.79 1.71
C LEU A 307 20.17 -24.04 1.20
N PHE A 308 20.37 -22.80 1.68
CA PHE A 308 21.45 -21.91 1.24
C PHE A 308 22.39 -21.50 2.40
N PRO A 309 23.11 -22.45 3.03
CA PRO A 309 23.95 -22.18 4.20
C PRO A 309 25.16 -21.30 3.88
N ASP A 310 25.68 -21.42 2.65
CA ASP A 310 26.87 -20.73 2.16
C ASP A 310 26.59 -19.27 1.78
N GLU A 311 25.31 -18.90 1.60
CA GLU A 311 24.95 -17.54 1.21
C GLU A 311 25.25 -16.61 2.36
N GLY A 312 26.19 -15.68 2.20
CA GLY A 312 26.69 -14.83 3.27
C GLY A 312 26.02 -13.46 3.35
N ASP A 313 25.40 -13.00 2.26
CA ASP A 313 24.82 -11.66 2.17
C ASP A 313 23.51 -11.56 2.97
N PRO A 314 23.40 -10.62 3.93
CA PRO A 314 22.19 -10.46 4.72
C PRO A 314 20.94 -10.12 3.89
N LEU A 315 21.06 -9.32 2.83
CA LEU A 315 19.91 -8.95 2.00
C LEU A 315 19.38 -10.15 1.22
N THR A 316 20.30 -10.92 0.60
CA THR A 316 19.97 -12.17 -0.08
C THR A 316 19.32 -13.17 0.87
N ARG A 317 19.86 -13.35 2.09
CA ARG A 317 19.23 -14.21 3.10
C ARG A 317 17.84 -13.77 3.51
N THR A 318 17.62 -12.48 3.72
CA THR A 318 16.31 -11.94 4.08
C THR A 318 15.32 -12.13 2.94
N PHE A 319 15.73 -11.87 1.69
CA PHE A 319 14.95 -12.12 0.50
C PHE A 319 14.53 -13.60 0.40
N LEU A 320 15.48 -14.53 0.49
CA LEU A 320 15.20 -15.96 0.45
C LEU A 320 14.35 -16.44 1.63
N GLY A 321 14.57 -15.87 2.82
CA GLY A 321 13.76 -16.12 4.00
C GLY A 321 12.30 -15.72 3.80
N LEU A 322 12.04 -14.58 3.16
CA LEU A 322 10.69 -14.14 2.78
C LEU A 322 10.08 -15.03 1.69
N CYS A 323 10.85 -15.44 0.67
CA CYS A 323 10.40 -16.43 -0.31
C CYS A 323 9.95 -17.72 0.39
N GLY A 324 10.75 -18.22 1.34
CA GLY A 324 10.42 -19.41 2.12
C GLY A 324 9.19 -19.21 3.00
N ALA A 325 9.11 -18.12 3.76
CA ALA A 325 7.99 -17.83 4.66
C ALA A 325 6.65 -17.75 3.92
N ILE A 326 6.60 -17.04 2.80
CA ILE A 326 5.40 -16.89 1.97
C ILE A 326 5.03 -18.17 1.21
N SER A 327 5.99 -19.08 1.02
CA SER A 327 5.75 -20.35 0.32
C SER A 327 5.32 -21.48 1.26
N ILE A 328 6.04 -21.69 2.37
CA ILE A 328 5.83 -22.86 3.24
C ILE A 328 4.53 -22.74 4.04
N ALA A 329 4.19 -21.55 4.55
CA ALA A 329 2.98 -21.36 5.34
C ALA A 329 1.70 -21.82 4.60
N PRO A 330 1.38 -21.34 3.38
CA PRO A 330 0.17 -21.78 2.67
C PRO A 330 0.26 -23.24 2.22
N LEU A 331 1.44 -23.76 1.86
CA LEU A 331 1.60 -25.19 1.51
C LEU A 331 1.32 -26.12 2.70
N LEU A 332 1.75 -25.73 3.89
CA LEU A 332 1.46 -26.46 5.12
C LEU A 332 -0.06 -26.43 5.41
N THR A 333 -0.69 -25.26 5.34
CA THR A 333 -2.14 -25.14 5.53
C THR A 333 -2.92 -25.97 4.51
N LEU A 334 -2.49 -25.97 3.23
CA LEU A 334 -3.10 -26.80 2.18
C LEU A 334 -2.98 -28.29 2.49
N ALA A 335 -1.79 -28.74 2.89
CA ALA A 335 -1.54 -30.14 3.22
C ALA A 335 -2.39 -30.62 4.41
N LEU A 336 -2.60 -29.76 5.40
CA LEU A 336 -3.45 -30.08 6.56
C LEU A 336 -4.94 -29.98 6.24
N HIS A 337 -5.35 -29.06 5.39
CA HIS A 337 -6.74 -28.94 4.93
C HIS A 337 -7.18 -30.14 4.07
N ALA A 338 -6.23 -30.86 3.45
CA ALA A 338 -6.53 -32.12 2.78
C ALA A 338 -6.97 -33.25 3.75
N ILE A 339 -6.84 -33.04 5.07
CA ILE A 339 -7.39 -33.94 6.09
C ILE A 339 -8.86 -33.55 6.30
N PRO A 340 -9.83 -34.46 6.09
CA PRO A 340 -11.25 -34.12 6.18
C PRO A 340 -11.66 -33.54 7.54
N GLY A 341 -12.53 -32.52 7.49
CA GLY A 341 -13.11 -31.88 8.66
C GLY A 341 -12.38 -30.62 9.15
N PRO A 342 -12.87 -29.98 10.23
CA PRO A 342 -12.34 -28.70 10.71
C PRO A 342 -10.86 -28.79 11.05
N LEU A 343 -10.05 -27.85 10.57
CA LEU A 343 -8.61 -27.82 10.83
C LEU A 343 -8.35 -27.26 12.25
N PRO A 344 -7.99 -28.10 13.24
CA PRO A 344 -7.90 -27.62 14.61
C PRO A 344 -6.62 -26.80 14.83
N THR A 345 -6.71 -25.73 15.61
CA THR A 345 -5.61 -24.84 15.95
C THR A 345 -4.36 -25.59 16.44
N TRP A 346 -4.53 -26.62 17.29
CA TRP A 346 -3.41 -27.38 17.84
C TRP A 346 -2.63 -28.17 16.78
N LEU A 347 -3.30 -28.66 15.73
CA LEU A 347 -2.64 -29.45 14.68
C LEU A 347 -1.77 -28.55 13.80
N LEU A 348 -2.31 -27.39 13.40
CA LEU A 348 -1.54 -26.38 12.66
C LEU A 348 -0.36 -25.84 13.49
N LEU A 349 -0.57 -25.58 14.78
CA LEU A 349 0.49 -25.12 15.68
C LEU A 349 1.60 -26.18 15.84
N LEU A 350 1.22 -27.42 16.20
CA LEU A 350 2.18 -28.51 16.42
C LEU A 350 3.01 -28.79 15.17
N THR A 351 2.38 -28.88 14.01
CA THR A 351 3.09 -29.16 12.75
C THR A 351 4.05 -28.04 12.37
N THR A 352 3.65 -26.78 12.60
CA THR A 352 4.50 -25.61 12.37
C THR A 352 5.70 -25.58 13.33
N ASP A 353 5.48 -25.89 14.60
CA ASP A 353 6.54 -25.95 15.62
C ASP A 353 7.51 -27.10 15.36
N LEU A 354 7.01 -28.29 15.01
CA LEU A 354 7.84 -29.45 14.66
C LEU A 354 8.67 -29.17 13.41
N LEU A 355 8.09 -28.54 12.38
CA LEU A 355 8.84 -28.17 11.18
C LEU A 355 9.90 -27.11 11.49
N SER A 356 9.58 -26.11 12.32
CA SER A 356 10.55 -25.12 12.80
C SER A 356 11.70 -25.79 13.56
N ALA A 357 11.40 -26.69 14.49
CA ALA A 357 12.40 -27.45 15.26
C ALA A 357 13.28 -28.31 14.35
N ALA A 358 12.70 -28.99 13.37
CA ALA A 358 13.42 -29.78 12.37
C ALA A 358 14.39 -28.89 11.55
N MET A 359 13.95 -27.72 11.10
CA MET A 359 14.80 -26.80 10.34
C MET A 359 15.90 -26.15 11.19
N ILE A 360 15.64 -25.87 12.48
CA ILE A 360 16.67 -25.45 13.44
C ILE A 360 17.73 -26.56 13.59
N GLY A 361 17.30 -27.81 13.72
CA GLY A 361 18.19 -28.98 13.82
C GLY A 361 19.00 -29.24 12.55
N ALA A 362 18.45 -28.96 11.36
CA ALA A 362 19.13 -29.12 10.08
C ALA A 362 20.20 -28.04 9.80
N ALA A 363 20.10 -26.86 10.43
CA ALA A 363 21.02 -25.74 10.20
C ALA A 363 21.44 -24.99 11.49
N PRO A 364 22.00 -25.67 12.52
CA PRO A 364 22.23 -25.11 13.85
C PRO A 364 23.33 -24.02 13.88
N HIS A 365 24.12 -23.89 12.80
CA HIS A 365 25.26 -22.97 12.73
C HIS A 365 25.03 -21.75 11.83
N ALA A 366 23.85 -21.64 11.20
CA ALA A 366 23.54 -20.54 10.30
C ALA A 366 23.42 -19.19 11.06
N PRO A 367 23.99 -18.06 10.59
CA PRO A 367 24.00 -16.76 11.31
C PRO A 367 22.61 -16.11 11.46
N PHE A 368 22.14 -15.80 12.68
CA PHE A 368 20.77 -15.36 12.99
C PHE A 368 20.32 -14.02 12.34
N LEU A 369 18.98 -13.83 12.33
CA LEU A 369 18.09 -12.90 11.63
C LEU A 369 18.47 -11.41 11.55
N LEU A 370 19.38 -10.90 12.36
CA LEU A 370 19.70 -9.47 12.39
C LEU A 370 21.19 -9.21 12.65
N SER A 371 22.07 -10.02 12.04
CA SER A 371 23.50 -9.71 12.08
C SER A 371 23.85 -8.53 11.15
N PHE A 372 23.29 -7.35 11.44
CA PHE A 372 23.77 -6.06 10.93
C PHE A 372 25.23 -5.79 11.32
N GLY A 373 25.78 -6.55 12.28
CA GLY A 373 27.18 -6.46 12.72
C GLY A 373 28.20 -6.63 11.60
N GLY A 374 27.90 -7.43 10.56
CA GLY A 374 28.76 -7.55 9.37
C GLY A 374 28.65 -6.34 8.42
N PHE A 375 27.50 -5.65 8.44
CA PHE A 375 27.20 -4.48 7.61
C PHE A 375 27.78 -3.19 8.22
N ALA A 376 27.87 -3.12 9.56
CA ALA A 376 28.18 -1.91 10.31
C ALA A 376 29.67 -1.50 10.33
N ALA A 377 30.63 -2.43 10.27
CA ALA A 377 32.03 -2.07 10.49
C ALA A 377 32.82 -1.68 9.21
N LYS A 378 32.43 -2.16 8.02
CA LYS A 378 33.14 -1.86 6.75
C LYS A 378 32.25 -1.28 5.63
N THR A 379 30.93 -1.44 5.71
CA THR A 379 29.98 -1.14 4.61
C THR A 379 29.07 0.05 4.91
N GLN A 380 29.04 0.49 6.17
CA GLN A 380 28.04 1.41 6.71
C GLN A 380 28.09 2.84 6.14
N GLN A 381 29.24 3.27 5.61
CA GLN A 381 29.38 4.60 5.02
C GLN A 381 29.00 4.65 3.53
N LYS A 382 28.89 3.49 2.85
CA LYS A 382 28.82 3.38 1.39
C LYS A 382 27.43 3.03 0.82
N ASN A 383 26.47 2.58 1.65
CA ASN A 383 25.14 2.13 1.21
C ASN A 383 23.95 2.85 1.87
N THR A 384 24.17 3.99 2.55
CA THR A 384 23.13 4.68 3.34
C THR A 384 21.89 5.05 2.52
N LEU A 385 22.04 5.53 1.28
CA LEU A 385 20.92 5.91 0.42
C LEU A 385 20.07 4.71 -0.01
N LEU A 386 20.72 3.58 -0.33
CA LEU A 386 20.01 2.36 -0.69
C LEU A 386 19.21 1.82 0.52
N ILE A 387 19.80 1.85 1.72
CA ILE A 387 19.10 1.47 2.95
C ILE A 387 17.91 2.39 3.22
N LEU A 388 18.09 3.70 3.07
CA LEU A 388 17.02 4.68 3.23
C LEU A 388 15.88 4.41 2.24
N LEU A 389 16.20 4.10 0.98
CA LEU A 389 15.21 3.80 -0.04
C LEU A 389 14.48 2.48 0.23
N ILE A 390 15.17 1.45 0.72
CA ILE A 390 14.53 0.22 1.22
C ILE A 390 13.58 0.57 2.38
N ALA A 391 14.03 1.38 3.34
CA ALA A 391 13.22 1.77 4.48
C ALA A 391 11.95 2.56 4.05
N VAL A 392 12.08 3.45 3.07
CA VAL A 392 10.93 4.15 2.47
C VAL A 392 9.98 3.15 1.80
N GLY A 393 10.49 2.25 0.94
CA GLY A 393 9.67 1.24 0.27
C GLY A 393 8.96 0.28 1.24
N VAL A 394 9.60 -0.05 2.36
CA VAL A 394 9.01 -0.83 3.47
C VAL A 394 7.93 -0.01 4.18
N ALA A 395 8.21 1.25 4.51
CA ALA A 395 7.24 2.13 5.18
C ALA A 395 5.97 2.32 4.35
N LEU A 396 6.11 2.53 3.02
CA LEU A 396 4.96 2.64 2.11
C LEU A 396 4.07 1.39 2.12
N ARG A 397 4.64 0.19 2.33
CA ARG A 397 3.90 -1.09 2.33
C ARG A 397 3.29 -1.42 3.68
N LEU A 398 3.95 -1.09 4.80
CA LEU A 398 3.53 -1.51 6.13
C LEU A 398 2.66 -0.47 6.87
N THR A 399 2.73 0.80 6.49
CA THR A 399 2.01 1.87 7.20
C THR A 399 0.50 1.75 6.97
N LEU A 400 -0.30 1.80 8.04
CA LEU A 400 -1.77 1.79 7.97
C LEU A 400 -2.39 0.57 7.26
N LEU A 401 -1.76 -0.61 7.36
CA LEU A 401 -2.32 -1.85 6.76
C LEU A 401 -3.74 -2.19 7.25
N GLY A 402 -4.10 -1.78 8.47
CA GLY A 402 -5.45 -1.92 9.03
C GLY A 402 -6.28 -0.64 9.05
N GLY A 403 -5.85 0.41 8.33
CA GLY A 403 -6.54 1.71 8.34
C GLY A 403 -7.82 1.77 7.50
N ALA A 404 -8.07 0.71 6.72
CA ALA A 404 -9.20 0.58 5.81
C ALA A 404 -9.86 -0.79 5.99
N GLU A 405 -11.18 -0.83 5.78
CA GLU A 405 -11.97 -2.05 5.61
C GLU A 405 -11.49 -2.84 4.38
N PHE A 406 -11.86 -4.12 4.30
CA PHE A 406 -11.57 -4.98 3.16
C PHE A 406 -12.28 -4.48 1.89
N GLN A 407 -11.68 -4.76 0.75
CA GLN A 407 -12.31 -4.64 -0.56
C GLN A 407 -13.06 -5.91 -0.95
N GLY A 408 -13.90 -5.87 -1.99
CA GLY A 408 -14.69 -7.02 -2.45
C GLY A 408 -13.87 -8.30 -2.63
N ASP A 409 -12.75 -8.24 -3.38
CA ASP A 409 -11.90 -9.40 -3.62
C ASP A 409 -11.14 -9.86 -2.35
N GLU A 410 -10.76 -8.93 -1.46
CA GLU A 410 -10.15 -9.28 -0.18
C GLU A 410 -11.15 -10.04 0.71
N ALA A 411 -12.39 -9.55 0.78
CA ALA A 411 -13.46 -10.17 1.53
C ALA A 411 -13.78 -11.57 0.99
N ARG A 412 -13.72 -11.77 -0.34
CA ARG A 412 -13.83 -13.09 -0.95
C ARG A 412 -12.72 -14.04 -0.47
N ALA A 413 -11.47 -13.59 -0.45
CA ALA A 413 -10.35 -14.38 0.07
C ALA A 413 -10.52 -14.73 1.56
N MET A 414 -11.05 -13.79 2.36
CA MET A 414 -11.37 -14.02 3.77
C MET A 414 -12.52 -15.02 3.98
N LEU A 415 -13.55 -15.00 3.12
CA LEU A 415 -14.63 -16.00 3.16
C LEU A 415 -14.12 -17.40 2.83
N LEU A 416 -13.24 -17.53 1.83
CA LEU A 416 -12.56 -18.79 1.52
C LEU A 416 -11.71 -19.27 2.71
N ALA A 417 -10.97 -18.35 3.35
CA ALA A 417 -10.18 -18.64 4.55
C ALA A 417 -11.03 -19.15 5.72
N VAL A 418 -12.24 -18.63 5.90
CA VAL A 418 -13.20 -19.14 6.90
C VAL A 418 -13.63 -20.56 6.57
N GLY A 419 -13.94 -20.88 5.32
CA GLY A 419 -14.30 -22.24 4.92
C GLY A 419 -13.14 -23.23 5.14
N VAL A 420 -11.89 -22.82 4.88
CA VAL A 420 -10.71 -23.64 5.19
C VAL A 420 -10.62 -23.91 6.70
N ALA A 421 -10.81 -22.87 7.53
CA ALA A 421 -10.79 -23.01 8.99
C ALA A 421 -11.91 -23.93 9.50
N GLN A 422 -13.08 -23.91 8.85
CA GLN A 422 -14.22 -24.75 9.18
C GLN A 422 -14.12 -26.18 8.63
N GLY A 423 -13.16 -26.46 7.74
CA GLY A 423 -12.98 -27.79 7.15
C GLY A 423 -13.98 -28.11 6.05
N ASP A 424 -14.38 -27.11 5.26
CA ASP A 424 -15.17 -27.34 4.06
C ASP A 424 -14.25 -27.87 2.95
N ASP A 425 -14.28 -29.19 2.74
CA ASP A 425 -13.40 -29.92 1.80
C ASP A 425 -13.44 -29.36 0.36
N GLY A 426 -14.56 -28.77 -0.05
CA GLY A 426 -14.78 -28.24 -1.40
C GLY A 426 -14.43 -26.77 -1.57
N ILE A 427 -14.21 -26.02 -0.48
CA ILE A 427 -14.21 -24.55 -0.51
C ILE A 427 -13.16 -23.98 -1.46
N LEU A 428 -11.93 -24.52 -1.43
CA LEU A 428 -10.84 -24.05 -2.26
C LEU A 428 -11.07 -24.35 -3.74
N LEU A 429 -11.88 -25.36 -4.05
CA LEU A 429 -12.22 -25.74 -5.41
C LEU A 429 -13.29 -24.81 -6.01
N THR A 430 -13.98 -24.00 -5.21
CA THR A 430 -14.97 -23.00 -5.69
C THR A 430 -14.33 -21.71 -6.22
N HIS A 431 -13.03 -21.53 -6.03
CA HIS A 431 -12.31 -20.35 -6.46
C HIS A 431 -11.82 -20.48 -7.90
N THR A 432 -11.92 -19.41 -8.70
CA THR A 432 -11.45 -19.39 -10.10
C THR A 432 -9.92 -19.27 -10.25
N LYS A 433 -9.18 -19.21 -9.14
CA LYS A 433 -7.74 -18.98 -9.04
C LYS A 433 -7.12 -20.03 -8.11
N GLY A 434 -5.78 -20.04 -8.03
CA GLY A 434 -5.08 -20.94 -7.10
C GLY A 434 -5.37 -20.62 -5.62
N PRO A 435 -5.10 -21.57 -4.71
CA PRO A 435 -5.57 -21.50 -3.32
C PRO A 435 -4.71 -20.60 -2.42
N VAL A 436 -3.49 -20.21 -2.82
CA VAL A 436 -2.52 -19.53 -1.94
C VAL A 436 -3.06 -18.20 -1.40
N GLU A 437 -3.84 -17.47 -2.20
CA GLU A 437 -4.48 -16.21 -1.80
C GLU A 437 -5.36 -16.37 -0.55
N ALA A 438 -6.13 -17.46 -0.46
CA ALA A 438 -7.00 -17.75 0.68
C ALA A 438 -6.25 -18.41 1.84
N LEU A 439 -5.22 -19.23 1.54
CA LEU A 439 -4.47 -19.97 2.55
C LEU A 439 -3.57 -19.08 3.41
N LEU A 440 -3.04 -17.99 2.85
CA LEU A 440 -2.20 -17.03 3.58
C LEU A 440 -2.95 -16.35 4.75
N PRO A 441 -4.19 -15.83 4.59
CA PRO A 441 -4.99 -15.36 5.71
C PRO A 441 -5.66 -16.48 6.53
N ALA A 442 -5.87 -17.67 5.97
CA ALA A 442 -6.45 -18.81 6.71
C ALA A 442 -5.60 -19.25 7.91
N GLY A 443 -4.29 -19.38 7.74
CA GLY A 443 -3.40 -19.79 8.84
C GLY A 443 -3.50 -18.87 10.07
N PRO A 444 -3.31 -17.55 9.93
CA PRO A 444 -3.48 -16.61 11.02
C PRO A 444 -4.90 -16.60 11.58
N LEU A 445 -5.93 -16.76 10.74
CA LEU A 445 -7.32 -16.87 11.20
C LEU A 445 -7.52 -18.09 12.12
N ILE A 446 -6.96 -19.25 11.76
CA ILE A 446 -7.05 -20.49 12.55
C ILE A 446 -6.29 -20.37 13.88
N LEU A 447 -5.12 -19.74 13.89
CA LEU A 447 -4.29 -19.61 15.08
C LEU A 447 -4.74 -18.47 16.02
N ALA A 448 -5.20 -17.35 15.46
CA ALA A 448 -5.57 -16.17 16.24
C ALA A 448 -7.08 -16.05 16.51
N GLY A 449 -7.91 -16.72 15.71
CA GLY A 449 -9.37 -16.61 15.76
C GLY A 449 -9.88 -15.24 15.29
N SER A 450 -9.06 -14.45 14.60
CA SER A 450 -9.38 -13.08 14.19
C SER A 450 -9.02 -12.82 12.73
N GLY A 451 -9.86 -12.07 12.04
CA GLY A 451 -9.68 -11.65 10.65
C GLY A 451 -9.43 -10.15 10.49
N VAL A 452 -8.81 -9.50 11.49
CA VAL A 452 -8.47 -8.06 11.38
C VAL A 452 -7.58 -7.80 10.17
N GLU A 453 -7.83 -6.69 9.48
CA GLU A 453 -7.34 -6.44 8.13
C GLU A 453 -5.81 -6.43 8.05
N TRP A 454 -5.13 -5.82 9.03
CA TRP A 454 -3.67 -5.75 9.01
C TRP A 454 -3.02 -7.13 9.16
N VAL A 455 -3.62 -8.08 9.89
CA VAL A 455 -3.09 -9.46 10.03
C VAL A 455 -3.22 -10.18 8.71
N ALA A 456 -4.37 -10.05 8.05
CA ALA A 456 -4.63 -10.67 6.75
C ALA A 456 -3.73 -10.09 5.64
N ARG A 457 -3.47 -8.78 5.66
CA ARG A 457 -2.68 -8.07 4.63
C ARG A 457 -1.16 -8.19 4.84
N LEU A 458 -0.68 -8.40 6.07
CA LEU A 458 0.76 -8.40 6.38
C LEU A 458 1.58 -9.44 5.57
N PRO A 459 1.13 -10.70 5.34
CA PRO A 459 1.84 -11.63 4.46
C PRO A 459 2.09 -11.05 3.05
N PHE A 460 1.10 -10.40 2.46
CA PHE A 460 1.20 -9.80 1.12
C PHE A 460 2.14 -8.59 1.12
N ALA A 461 2.09 -7.78 2.18
CA ALA A 461 3.01 -6.67 2.37
C ALA A 461 4.46 -7.15 2.52
N LEU A 462 4.68 -8.23 3.26
CA LEU A 462 5.99 -8.87 3.39
C LEU A 462 6.46 -9.49 2.07
N ALA A 463 5.55 -10.03 1.25
CA ALA A 463 5.88 -10.49 -0.10
C ALA A 463 6.37 -9.32 -0.98
N GLY A 464 5.69 -8.18 -0.91
CA GLY A 464 6.11 -6.93 -1.54
C GLY A 464 7.46 -6.42 -1.06
N VAL A 465 7.73 -6.47 0.25
CA VAL A 465 9.06 -6.14 0.80
C VAL A 465 10.13 -7.11 0.29
N GLY A 466 9.81 -8.40 0.24
CA GLY A 466 10.68 -9.43 -0.33
C GLY A 466 11.05 -9.12 -1.77
N LEU A 467 10.08 -8.69 -2.59
CA LEU A 467 10.33 -8.28 -3.97
C LEU A 467 11.32 -7.10 -4.07
N LEU A 468 11.20 -6.08 -3.21
CA LEU A 468 12.15 -4.95 -3.18
C LEU A 468 13.58 -5.44 -2.92
N LEU A 469 13.76 -6.35 -1.96
CA LEU A 469 15.05 -6.95 -1.66
C LEU A 469 15.54 -7.81 -2.83
N GLY A 470 14.65 -8.62 -3.41
CA GLY A 470 14.94 -9.47 -4.57
C GLY A 470 15.47 -8.69 -5.76
N VAL A 471 14.86 -7.54 -6.09
CA VAL A 471 15.33 -6.70 -7.20
C VAL A 471 16.69 -6.06 -6.90
N VAL A 472 16.97 -5.66 -5.65
CA VAL A 472 18.31 -5.20 -5.26
C VAL A 472 19.34 -6.31 -5.44
N VAL A 473 19.03 -7.54 -4.99
CA VAL A 473 19.90 -8.71 -5.10
C VAL A 473 20.14 -9.06 -6.57
N LEU A 474 19.08 -9.20 -7.36
CA LEU A 474 19.16 -9.51 -8.79
C LEU A 474 19.96 -8.46 -9.56
N ALA A 475 19.69 -7.17 -9.34
CA ALA A 475 20.44 -6.10 -10.00
C ALA A 475 21.95 -6.17 -9.72
N ARG A 476 22.35 -6.55 -8.50
CA ARG A 476 23.78 -6.73 -8.14
C ARG A 476 24.40 -7.92 -8.87
N GLU A 477 23.72 -9.06 -8.85
CA GLU A 477 24.19 -10.31 -9.46
C GLU A 477 24.31 -10.19 -11.00
N LEU A 478 23.34 -9.54 -11.63
CA LEU A 478 23.33 -9.29 -13.07
C LEU A 478 24.44 -8.30 -13.48
N SER A 479 24.68 -7.27 -12.65
CA SER A 479 25.70 -6.25 -12.92
C SER A 479 27.12 -6.73 -12.66
N SER A 480 27.35 -7.58 -11.64
CA SER A 480 28.68 -8.09 -11.29
C SER A 480 29.26 -8.99 -12.38
N THR A 481 28.41 -9.72 -13.10
CA THR A 481 28.79 -10.60 -14.21
C THR A 481 29.24 -9.82 -15.46
N SER A 482 28.80 -8.56 -15.60
CA SER A 482 29.21 -7.67 -16.69
C SER A 482 30.56 -6.96 -16.46
N SER A 483 31.13 -7.04 -15.25
CA SER A 483 32.29 -6.23 -14.82
C SER A 483 33.66 -6.90 -15.04
N GLN A 484 33.79 -7.89 -15.92
CA GLN A 484 35.12 -8.34 -16.38
C GLN A 484 35.72 -7.29 -17.33
N ARG A 485 36.16 -6.15 -16.78
CA ARG A 485 37.07 -5.21 -17.44
C ARG A 485 38.51 -5.64 -17.17
N PRO A 486 39.43 -5.56 -18.14
CA PRO A 486 40.85 -5.87 -17.94
C PRO A 486 41.48 -4.93 -16.91
N ALA A 487 42.31 -5.49 -16.04
CA ALA A 487 42.85 -4.87 -14.82
C ALA A 487 43.96 -3.82 -15.05
N SER A 488 44.05 -3.20 -16.22
CA SER A 488 45.25 -2.49 -16.67
C SER A 488 45.19 -0.95 -16.68
N GLU A 489 44.21 -0.30 -16.03
CA GLU A 489 44.22 1.18 -15.93
C GLU A 489 44.52 1.69 -14.51
N PRO A 490 45.55 2.56 -14.34
CA PRO A 490 45.84 3.17 -13.05
C PRO A 490 44.79 4.25 -12.72
N HIS A 491 44.05 4.04 -11.64
CA HIS A 491 43.01 4.97 -11.20
C HIS A 491 43.59 6.19 -10.45
N SER A 492 43.14 7.38 -10.85
CA SER A 492 43.46 8.64 -10.17
C SER A 492 42.67 8.80 -8.85
N PRO A 493 43.30 9.26 -7.76
CA PRO A 493 42.75 9.21 -6.39
C PRO A 493 41.55 10.15 -6.14
N LEU A 494 41.30 11.13 -7.01
CA LEU A 494 40.15 12.04 -6.89
C LEU A 494 38.83 11.40 -7.38
N ILE A 495 38.91 10.41 -8.28
CA ILE A 495 37.75 9.75 -8.93
C ILE A 495 37.20 8.58 -8.09
N LEU A 496 38.01 8.08 -7.14
CA LEU A 496 37.63 7.04 -6.18
C LEU A 496 36.65 7.51 -5.10
N HIS A 497 36.55 8.82 -4.83
CA HIS A 497 35.68 9.34 -3.75
C HIS A 497 34.21 9.53 -4.16
N LEU A 498 33.92 9.72 -5.46
CA LEU A 498 32.55 9.91 -5.98
C LEU A 498 31.97 8.62 -6.59
N SER A 499 32.80 7.66 -6.98
CA SER A 499 32.37 6.31 -7.39
C SER A 499 31.88 5.46 -6.22
N SER A 500 32.26 5.80 -4.98
CA SER A 500 31.77 5.17 -3.76
C SER A 500 30.40 5.67 -3.26
N PHE A 501 29.78 6.65 -3.91
CA PHE A 501 28.48 7.23 -3.49
C PHE A 501 27.25 6.45 -4.00
N ILE A 502 27.37 5.74 -5.12
CA ILE A 502 26.28 5.00 -5.76
C ILE A 502 26.84 3.64 -6.14
N LEU A 503 27.01 2.75 -5.15
CA LEU A 503 27.79 1.53 -5.36
C LEU A 503 27.11 0.47 -6.23
N HIS A 504 25.82 0.63 -6.58
CA HIS A 504 25.19 -0.05 -7.72
C HIS A 504 24.06 0.84 -8.27
N PRO A 505 24.32 1.69 -9.29
CA PRO A 505 23.29 2.55 -9.89
C PRO A 505 22.08 1.74 -10.37
N SER A 506 22.33 0.54 -10.90
CA SER A 506 21.29 -0.40 -11.33
C SER A 506 20.36 -0.81 -10.18
N SER A 507 20.92 -1.20 -9.02
CA SER A 507 20.12 -1.55 -7.84
C SER A 507 19.34 -0.35 -7.30
N PHE A 508 19.94 0.83 -7.25
CA PHE A 508 19.26 2.02 -6.75
C PHE A 508 18.08 2.41 -7.64
N ILE A 509 18.25 2.39 -8.97
CA ILE A 509 17.21 2.75 -9.94
C ILE A 509 16.10 1.70 -9.93
N ALA A 510 16.45 0.42 -10.05
CA ALA A 510 15.45 -0.65 -10.06
C ALA A 510 14.63 -0.66 -8.75
N LEU A 511 15.29 -0.44 -7.61
CA LEU A 511 14.60 -0.27 -6.33
C LEU A 511 13.74 0.99 -6.29
N ALA A 512 14.23 2.13 -6.77
CA ALA A 512 13.49 3.40 -6.74
C ALA A 512 12.18 3.28 -7.53
N LEU A 513 12.26 2.68 -8.72
CA LEU A 513 11.11 2.43 -9.58
C LEU A 513 10.11 1.51 -8.88
N LEU A 514 10.55 0.37 -8.35
CA LEU A 514 9.64 -0.64 -7.77
C LEU A 514 9.14 -0.29 -6.35
N ALA A 515 9.91 0.49 -5.60
CA ALA A 515 9.51 0.99 -4.29
C ALA A 515 8.29 1.92 -4.42
N THR A 516 8.23 2.70 -5.50
CA THR A 516 7.14 3.64 -5.79
C THR A 516 6.21 3.19 -6.92
N ASP A 517 6.40 1.99 -7.46
CA ASP A 517 5.54 1.42 -8.50
C ASP A 517 4.15 1.17 -7.91
N GLY A 518 3.14 1.78 -8.53
CA GLY A 518 1.78 1.76 -8.03
C GLY A 518 1.16 0.37 -7.92
N PHE A 519 1.38 -0.51 -8.92
CA PHE A 519 0.87 -1.87 -8.86
C PHE A 519 1.55 -2.66 -7.73
N ALA A 520 2.88 -2.66 -7.71
CA ALA A 520 3.64 -3.35 -6.68
C ALA A 520 3.35 -2.81 -5.27
N LEU A 521 2.99 -1.52 -5.14
CA LEU A 521 2.61 -0.91 -3.87
C LEU A 521 1.16 -1.26 -3.48
N GLY A 522 0.20 -1.02 -4.36
CA GLY A 522 -1.22 -1.28 -4.12
C GLY A 522 -1.48 -2.74 -3.75
N PHE A 523 -0.98 -3.69 -4.54
CA PHE A 523 -1.14 -5.12 -4.28
C PHE A 523 -0.35 -5.63 -3.06
N SER A 524 0.61 -4.87 -2.55
CA SER A 524 1.27 -5.20 -1.28
C SER A 524 0.41 -4.82 -0.07
N ARG A 525 -0.66 -4.03 -0.25
CA ARG A 525 -1.43 -3.44 0.84
C ARG A 525 -2.82 -4.06 0.99
N ILE A 526 -3.13 -5.07 0.20
CA ILE A 526 -4.41 -5.78 0.21
C ILE A 526 -4.19 -7.30 0.17
N VAL A 527 -5.20 -8.08 0.57
CA VAL A 527 -5.23 -9.54 0.50
C VAL A 527 -5.38 -9.98 -0.96
N GLN A 528 -4.26 -10.06 -1.67
CA GLN A 528 -4.22 -10.23 -3.12
C GLN A 528 -2.94 -10.95 -3.60
N TYR A 529 -3.10 -11.92 -4.50
CA TYR A 529 -2.05 -12.85 -4.93
C TYR A 529 -0.85 -12.22 -5.65
N GLN A 530 -0.98 -11.05 -6.26
CA GLN A 530 0.00 -10.45 -7.18
C GLN A 530 1.37 -10.29 -6.50
N SER A 531 1.41 -9.84 -5.24
CA SER A 531 2.66 -9.69 -4.49
C SER A 531 3.38 -11.03 -4.27
N VAL A 532 2.63 -12.12 -4.13
CA VAL A 532 3.17 -13.49 -4.01
C VAL A 532 3.75 -13.95 -5.34
N VAL A 533 3.02 -13.74 -6.44
CA VAL A 533 3.49 -14.06 -7.80
C VAL A 533 4.79 -13.32 -8.12
N LEU A 534 4.86 -12.02 -7.80
CA LEU A 534 6.06 -11.21 -8.04
C LEU A 534 7.26 -11.71 -7.21
N LEU A 535 7.07 -11.98 -5.92
CA LEU A 535 8.13 -12.47 -5.04
C LEU A 535 8.65 -13.84 -5.50
N THR A 536 7.74 -14.78 -5.74
CA THR A 536 8.10 -16.16 -6.14
C THR A 536 8.75 -16.19 -7.52
N SER A 537 8.29 -15.36 -8.47
CA SER A 537 8.93 -15.19 -9.78
C SER A 537 10.36 -14.66 -9.64
N ALA A 538 10.58 -13.63 -8.81
CA ALA A 538 11.92 -13.10 -8.56
C ALA A 538 12.83 -14.14 -7.86
N GLY A 539 12.29 -14.91 -6.92
CA GLY A 539 13.01 -15.99 -6.24
C GLY A 539 13.38 -17.14 -7.17
N ALA A 540 12.46 -17.56 -8.03
CA ALA A 540 12.70 -18.59 -9.04
C ALA A 540 13.73 -18.12 -10.08
N PHE A 541 13.62 -16.87 -10.53
CA PHE A 541 14.62 -16.25 -11.41
C PHE A 541 15.99 -16.20 -10.75
N TRP A 542 16.08 -15.78 -9.49
CA TRP A 542 17.34 -15.78 -8.74
C TRP A 542 17.95 -17.19 -8.67
N ALA A 543 17.15 -18.21 -8.34
CA ALA A 543 17.63 -19.58 -8.24
C ALA A 543 18.13 -20.11 -9.59
N CYS A 544 17.40 -19.89 -10.68
CA CYS A 544 17.83 -20.22 -12.05
C CYS A 544 19.07 -19.41 -12.48
N TRP A 545 19.20 -18.15 -12.05
CA TRP A 545 20.39 -17.33 -12.31
C TRP A 545 21.62 -17.88 -11.59
N ARG A 546 21.50 -18.27 -10.31
CA ARG A 546 22.60 -18.90 -9.56
C ARG A 546 23.00 -20.24 -10.15
N PHE A 547 22.02 -21.02 -10.62
CA PHE A 547 22.29 -22.17 -11.46
C PHE A 547 23.09 -21.71 -12.69
N TYR A 548 22.58 -20.86 -13.57
CA TYR A 548 23.32 -20.37 -14.74
C TYR A 548 24.76 -19.87 -14.42
N ALA A 549 24.94 -19.12 -13.33
CA ALA A 549 26.19 -18.52 -12.90
C ALA A 549 27.26 -19.49 -12.36
N GLY A 550 26.95 -20.78 -12.22
CA GLY A 550 27.94 -21.78 -11.82
C GLY A 550 27.87 -22.23 -10.36
N ALA A 551 26.75 -22.05 -9.65
CA ALA A 551 26.63 -22.49 -8.26
C ALA A 551 27.00 -23.99 -8.08
N ALA A 552 27.70 -24.28 -6.97
CA ALA A 552 28.27 -25.60 -6.65
C ALA A 552 27.21 -26.71 -6.50
N TRP A 553 26.03 -26.37 -5.98
CA TRP A 553 24.93 -27.30 -5.75
C TRP A 553 23.75 -26.99 -6.70
N PRO A 554 23.82 -27.40 -7.98
CA PRO A 554 22.81 -27.03 -8.99
C PRO A 554 21.42 -27.56 -8.66
N ALA A 555 21.31 -28.79 -8.14
CA ALA A 555 20.03 -29.42 -7.81
C ALA A 555 19.20 -28.59 -6.80
N ARG A 556 19.84 -28.03 -5.76
CA ARG A 556 19.15 -27.19 -4.76
C ARG A 556 18.48 -25.98 -5.40
N HIS A 557 19.17 -25.33 -6.31
CA HIS A 557 18.67 -24.15 -7.00
C HIS A 557 17.52 -24.50 -7.95
N LEU A 558 17.66 -25.58 -8.72
CA LEU A 558 16.60 -26.01 -9.64
C LEU A 558 15.35 -26.48 -8.90
N ILE A 559 15.49 -27.21 -7.78
CA ILE A 559 14.37 -27.61 -6.92
C ILE A 559 13.70 -26.37 -6.33
N SER A 560 14.47 -25.42 -5.78
CA SER A 560 13.91 -24.16 -5.26
C SER A 560 13.19 -23.36 -6.34
N ALA A 561 13.73 -23.29 -7.56
CA ALA A 561 13.08 -22.61 -8.68
C ALA A 561 11.75 -23.27 -9.06
N ALA A 562 11.71 -24.60 -9.13
CA ALA A 562 10.48 -25.34 -9.44
C ALA A 562 9.42 -25.20 -8.34
N VAL A 563 9.82 -25.28 -7.06
CA VAL A 563 8.91 -25.08 -5.93
C VAL A 563 8.37 -23.65 -5.90
N LEU A 564 9.20 -22.64 -6.09
CA LEU A 564 8.77 -21.24 -6.12
C LEU A 564 7.84 -20.97 -7.32
N LEU A 565 8.15 -21.50 -8.50
CA LEU A 565 7.26 -21.39 -9.66
C LEU A 565 5.91 -22.09 -9.39
N ALA A 566 5.92 -23.27 -8.77
CA ALA A 566 4.71 -23.99 -8.41
C ALA A 566 3.86 -23.21 -7.40
N VAL A 567 4.47 -22.60 -6.37
CA VAL A 567 3.77 -21.71 -5.42
C VAL A 567 3.20 -20.48 -6.13
N GLY A 568 3.96 -19.89 -7.05
CA GLY A 568 3.48 -18.78 -7.88
C GLY A 568 2.24 -19.18 -8.68
N LEU A 569 2.25 -20.36 -9.31
CA LEU A 569 1.11 -20.90 -10.06
C LEU A 569 -0.08 -21.23 -9.14
N LEU A 570 0.16 -21.80 -7.96
CA LEU A 570 -0.85 -22.01 -6.92
C LEU A 570 -1.38 -20.69 -6.32
N ALA A 571 -0.73 -19.55 -6.56
CA ALA A 571 -1.30 -18.24 -6.28
C ALA A 571 -2.09 -17.74 -7.49
N HIS A 572 -1.50 -17.78 -8.68
CA HIS A 572 -2.15 -17.38 -9.92
C HIS A 572 -1.43 -17.91 -11.16
N TYR A 573 -2.19 -18.15 -12.24
CA TYR A 573 -1.65 -18.57 -13.54
C TYR A 573 -0.71 -17.54 -14.20
N ASP A 574 -0.68 -16.29 -13.74
CA ASP A 574 0.25 -15.26 -14.20
C ASP A 574 1.72 -15.65 -13.96
N ALA A 575 1.98 -16.48 -12.96
CA ALA A 575 3.31 -17.01 -12.70
C ALA A 575 3.85 -17.83 -13.88
N ALA A 576 3.00 -18.36 -14.77
CA ALA A 576 3.45 -19.02 -15.99
C ALA A 576 4.26 -18.08 -16.90
N MET A 577 4.02 -16.76 -16.84
CA MET A 577 4.64 -15.78 -17.73
C MET A 577 6.15 -15.63 -17.51
N VAL A 578 6.69 -16.00 -16.33
CA VAL A 578 8.14 -16.02 -16.09
C VAL A 578 8.81 -17.31 -16.62
N ALA A 579 8.05 -18.37 -16.87
CA ALA A 579 8.59 -19.68 -17.22
C ALA A 579 9.54 -19.68 -18.44
N PRO A 580 9.27 -18.94 -19.54
CA PRO A 580 10.21 -18.87 -20.67
C PRO A 580 11.58 -18.27 -20.28
N SER A 581 11.59 -17.29 -19.36
CA SER A 581 12.82 -16.71 -18.82
C SER A 581 13.60 -17.73 -17.99
N LEU A 582 12.90 -18.48 -17.13
CA LEU A 582 13.51 -19.54 -16.32
C LEU A 582 14.08 -20.65 -17.20
N ALA A 583 13.32 -21.10 -18.20
CA ALA A 583 13.76 -22.10 -19.17
C ALA A 583 15.02 -21.65 -19.92
N CYS A 584 15.07 -20.38 -20.36
CA CYS A 584 16.25 -19.81 -21.00
C CYS A 584 17.49 -19.92 -20.10
N LEU A 585 17.38 -19.56 -18.82
CA LEU A 585 18.49 -19.66 -17.85
C LEU A 585 18.92 -21.11 -17.59
N VAL A 586 17.96 -22.03 -17.47
CA VAL A 586 18.24 -23.45 -17.26
C VAL A 586 18.92 -24.06 -18.48
N ILE A 587 18.43 -23.79 -19.70
CA ILE A 587 19.03 -24.26 -20.95
C ILE A 587 20.46 -23.71 -21.08
N ALA A 588 20.63 -22.40 -20.96
CA ALA A 588 21.94 -21.77 -21.06
C ALA A 588 22.91 -22.27 -19.96
N GLY A 589 22.41 -22.49 -18.75
CA GLY A 589 23.19 -22.95 -17.61
C GLY A 589 23.63 -24.41 -17.73
N GLY A 590 22.80 -25.28 -18.29
CA GLY A 590 23.12 -26.68 -18.57
C GLY A 590 24.11 -26.82 -19.73
N VAL A 591 23.92 -26.05 -20.81
CA VAL A 591 24.87 -25.97 -21.93
C VAL A 591 26.24 -25.50 -21.45
N ARG A 592 26.29 -24.42 -20.65
CA ARG A 592 27.55 -23.88 -20.09
C ARG A 592 28.29 -24.88 -19.19
N ARG A 593 27.58 -25.81 -18.58
CA ARG A 593 28.14 -26.89 -17.76
C ARG A 593 28.55 -28.13 -18.55
N GLY A 594 28.23 -28.19 -19.84
CA GLY A 594 28.45 -29.38 -20.66
C GLY A 594 27.59 -30.58 -20.24
N TRP A 595 26.37 -30.34 -19.73
CA TRP A 595 25.45 -31.42 -19.36
C TRP A 595 25.12 -32.31 -20.57
N ARG A 596 25.25 -33.63 -20.41
CA ARG A 596 24.79 -34.62 -21.39
C ARG A 596 23.37 -35.06 -21.04
N ALA A 597 22.77 -35.93 -21.86
CA ALA A 597 21.38 -36.36 -21.69
C ALA A 597 21.08 -36.94 -20.29
N ARG A 598 22.02 -37.68 -19.69
CA ARG A 598 21.87 -38.22 -18.35
C ARG A 598 21.81 -37.12 -17.29
N GLU A 599 22.68 -36.11 -17.36
CA GLU A 599 22.69 -34.98 -16.43
C GLU A 599 21.45 -34.11 -16.59
N TRP A 600 20.92 -33.97 -17.81
CA TRP A 600 19.63 -33.32 -18.03
C TRP A 600 18.48 -34.05 -17.33
N LEU A 601 18.38 -35.37 -17.52
CA LEU A 601 17.35 -36.18 -16.89
C LEU A 601 17.47 -36.17 -15.36
N ALA A 602 18.68 -36.40 -14.83
CA ALA A 602 18.91 -36.42 -13.38
C ALA A 602 18.76 -35.02 -12.75
N GLY A 603 19.20 -33.98 -13.45
CA GLY A 603 19.18 -32.59 -12.98
C GLY A 603 17.80 -31.96 -12.99
N LEU A 604 16.92 -32.36 -13.91
CA LEU A 604 15.55 -31.84 -14.04
C LEU A 604 14.47 -32.77 -13.46
N GLY A 605 14.74 -34.07 -13.31
CA GLY A 605 13.75 -35.03 -12.82
C GLY A 605 13.22 -34.70 -11.42
N VAL A 606 14.09 -34.43 -10.45
CA VAL A 606 13.68 -34.08 -9.09
C VAL A 606 12.96 -32.72 -9.01
N PRO A 607 13.46 -31.63 -9.64
CA PRO A 607 12.70 -30.37 -9.73
C PRO A 607 11.32 -30.53 -10.37
N ALA A 608 11.23 -31.25 -11.49
CA ALA A 608 9.97 -31.47 -12.20
C ALA A 608 8.98 -32.28 -11.35
N LEU A 609 9.45 -33.31 -10.64
CA LEU A 609 8.61 -34.07 -9.71
C LEU A 609 8.15 -33.20 -8.53
N ALA A 610 9.04 -32.42 -7.93
CA ALA A 610 8.70 -31.55 -6.81
C ALA A 610 7.67 -30.49 -7.20
N GLY A 611 7.90 -29.76 -8.29
CA GLY A 611 6.93 -28.77 -8.79
C GLY A 611 5.62 -29.41 -9.27
N GLY A 612 5.72 -30.52 -10.00
CA GLY A 612 4.57 -31.25 -10.53
C GLY A 612 3.65 -31.80 -9.45
N LEU A 613 4.20 -32.41 -8.39
CA LEU A 613 3.42 -32.92 -7.26
C LEU A 613 2.72 -31.79 -6.49
N LEU A 614 3.40 -30.64 -6.31
CA LEU A 614 2.79 -29.47 -5.67
C LEU A 614 1.65 -28.88 -6.51
N LEU A 615 1.79 -28.85 -7.84
CA LEU A 615 0.69 -28.40 -8.70
C LEU A 615 -0.45 -29.43 -8.70
N ALA A 616 -0.12 -30.71 -8.80
CA ALA A 616 -1.11 -31.79 -8.82
C ALA A 616 -1.93 -31.86 -7.53
N SER A 617 -1.37 -31.51 -6.37
CA SER A 617 -2.10 -31.57 -5.09
C SER A 617 -3.36 -30.69 -5.06
N PHE A 618 -3.41 -29.62 -5.86
CA PHE A 618 -4.58 -28.75 -5.99
C PHE A 618 -5.22 -28.84 -7.39
N TYR A 619 -4.44 -28.72 -8.46
CA TYR A 619 -5.00 -28.62 -9.79
C TYR A 619 -5.61 -29.93 -10.30
N LEU A 620 -5.13 -31.09 -9.84
CA LEU A 620 -5.76 -32.36 -10.20
C LEU A 620 -7.20 -32.44 -9.66
N PRO A 621 -7.46 -32.33 -8.33
CA PRO A 621 -8.83 -32.33 -7.83
C PRO A 621 -9.67 -31.17 -8.37
N TYR A 622 -9.06 -29.99 -8.58
CA TYR A 622 -9.74 -28.82 -9.15
C TYR A 622 -10.25 -29.05 -10.57
N ILE A 623 -9.38 -29.50 -11.49
CA ILE A 623 -9.74 -29.71 -12.90
C ILE A 623 -10.76 -30.84 -13.05
N THR A 624 -10.69 -31.87 -12.20
CA THR A 624 -11.68 -32.95 -12.17
C THR A 624 -12.98 -32.57 -11.47
N GLY A 625 -13.01 -31.42 -10.78
CA GLY A 625 -14.15 -30.93 -10.02
C GLY A 625 -15.19 -30.21 -10.89
N PRO A 626 -16.43 -30.08 -10.39
CA PRO A 626 -17.54 -29.49 -11.15
C PRO A 626 -17.35 -27.98 -11.43
N SER A 627 -16.65 -27.26 -10.55
CA SER A 627 -16.39 -25.81 -10.66
C SER A 627 -15.39 -25.43 -11.76
N PHE A 628 -14.65 -26.40 -12.31
CA PHE A 628 -13.68 -26.12 -13.37
C PHE A 628 -14.36 -25.63 -14.65
N ALA A 629 -15.56 -26.10 -14.95
CA ALA A 629 -16.32 -25.67 -16.13
C ALA A 629 -16.59 -24.15 -16.10
N ASP A 630 -17.00 -23.61 -14.95
CA ASP A 630 -17.24 -22.17 -14.76
C ASP A 630 -15.95 -21.37 -14.93
N THR A 631 -14.83 -21.90 -14.44
CA THR A 631 -13.52 -21.25 -14.60
C THR A 631 -13.05 -21.28 -16.04
N ALA A 632 -13.23 -22.40 -16.75
CA ALA A 632 -12.89 -22.51 -18.15
C ALA A 632 -13.71 -21.50 -18.98
N ALA A 633 -15.01 -21.38 -18.71
CA ALA A 633 -15.88 -20.38 -19.35
C ALA A 633 -15.43 -18.94 -19.03
N TYR A 634 -15.12 -18.66 -17.76
CA TYR A 634 -14.59 -17.36 -17.33
C TYR A 634 -13.28 -17.00 -18.05
N LEU A 635 -12.31 -17.92 -18.09
CA LEU A 635 -11.02 -17.71 -18.76
C LEU A 635 -11.17 -17.59 -20.28
N ALA A 636 -12.08 -18.36 -20.89
CA ALA A 636 -12.39 -18.25 -22.31
C ALA A 636 -12.95 -16.84 -22.66
N GLY A 637 -13.86 -16.32 -21.82
CA GLY A 637 -14.37 -14.96 -21.95
C GLY A 637 -13.25 -13.92 -21.84
N ARG A 638 -12.34 -14.07 -20.87
CA ARG A 638 -11.16 -13.19 -20.70
C ARG A 638 -10.19 -13.22 -21.87
N ALA A 639 -10.00 -14.40 -22.47
CA ALA A 639 -9.16 -14.58 -23.65
C ALA A 639 -9.83 -14.05 -24.93
N GLY A 640 -11.08 -13.62 -24.86
CA GLY A 640 -11.82 -13.10 -26.01
C GLY A 640 -12.41 -14.17 -26.92
N GLN A 641 -12.62 -15.40 -26.42
CA GLN A 641 -13.43 -16.39 -27.13
C GLN A 641 -14.90 -15.96 -27.06
N GLY A 642 -15.42 -15.40 -28.17
CA GLY A 642 -16.76 -14.79 -28.26
C GLY A 642 -16.79 -13.68 -29.32
N ASP A 643 -17.59 -12.64 -29.09
CA ASP A 643 -17.79 -11.51 -30.02
C ASP A 643 -16.57 -10.58 -30.18
N ALA A 644 -15.47 -10.82 -29.45
CA ALA A 644 -14.30 -9.96 -29.41
C ALA A 644 -13.35 -10.07 -30.62
N GLY A 645 -13.66 -10.91 -31.61
CA GLY A 645 -12.90 -10.99 -32.87
C GLY A 645 -11.55 -11.74 -32.79
N GLY A 646 -11.20 -12.31 -31.64
CA GLY A 646 -9.94 -13.03 -31.40
C GLY A 646 -8.69 -12.12 -31.40
N PRO A 647 -7.53 -12.62 -30.93
CA PRO A 647 -6.29 -11.84 -30.94
C PRO A 647 -5.78 -11.57 -32.37
N PRO A 648 -5.05 -10.46 -32.62
CA PRO A 648 -4.47 -9.59 -31.62
C PRO A 648 -5.40 -8.47 -31.14
N PHE A 649 -5.42 -8.22 -29.83
CA PHE A 649 -6.07 -7.08 -29.20
C PHE A 649 -5.13 -5.87 -29.14
N ASN A 650 -5.65 -4.66 -28.90
CA ASN A 650 -4.83 -3.48 -28.63
C ASN A 650 -5.15 -2.91 -27.25
N ASN A 651 -4.53 -3.48 -26.22
CA ASN A 651 -4.73 -3.05 -24.84
C ASN A 651 -3.74 -1.96 -24.39
N LEU A 652 -2.92 -1.42 -25.29
CA LEU A 652 -1.98 -0.35 -24.94
C LEU A 652 -2.66 0.92 -24.39
N PRO A 653 -3.81 1.39 -24.93
CA PRO A 653 -4.53 2.52 -24.33
C PRO A 653 -5.04 2.23 -22.92
N LEU A 654 -5.59 1.01 -22.71
CA LEU A 654 -6.03 0.54 -21.39
C LEU A 654 -4.85 0.54 -20.41
N TYR A 655 -3.74 -0.09 -20.79
CA TYR A 655 -2.54 -0.15 -19.97
C TYR A 655 -2.00 1.24 -19.64
N PHE A 656 -1.89 2.13 -20.62
CA PHE A 656 -1.41 3.49 -20.39
C PHE A 656 -2.29 4.26 -19.40
N ASN A 657 -3.61 4.13 -19.52
CA ASN A 657 -4.56 4.80 -18.62
C ASN A 657 -4.51 4.23 -17.20
N ILE A 658 -4.53 2.91 -17.03
CA ILE A 658 -4.42 2.27 -15.71
C ILE A 658 -3.05 2.58 -15.08
N LEU A 659 -1.96 2.45 -15.85
CA LEU A 659 -0.61 2.75 -15.38
C LEU A 659 -0.49 4.20 -14.91
N SER A 660 -1.14 5.14 -15.60
CA SER A 660 -1.23 6.57 -15.24
C SER A 660 -2.11 6.83 -14.03
N PHE A 661 -3.03 5.93 -13.66
CA PHE A 661 -3.78 6.05 -12.43
C PHE A 661 -3.03 5.44 -11.24
N TYR A 662 -2.30 4.35 -11.43
CA TYR A 662 -1.53 3.74 -10.35
C TYR A 662 -0.23 4.52 -10.04
N ASN A 663 0.31 5.26 -11.00
CA ASN A 663 1.55 6.05 -10.87
C ASN A 663 1.31 7.53 -11.18
N ALA A 664 2.24 8.40 -10.79
CA ALA A 664 2.13 9.82 -11.12
C ALA A 664 2.05 10.03 -12.66
N PRO A 665 0.95 10.56 -13.22
CA PRO A 665 0.72 10.55 -14.67
C PRO A 665 1.84 11.19 -15.51
N PRO A 666 2.45 12.34 -15.11
CA PRO A 666 3.55 12.93 -15.87
C PRO A 666 4.81 12.05 -15.97
N LEU A 667 4.95 11.06 -15.08
CA LEU A 667 6.11 10.18 -15.04
C LEU A 667 5.98 8.95 -15.96
N VAL A 668 4.75 8.57 -16.34
CA VAL A 668 4.51 7.36 -17.14
C VAL A 668 5.17 7.41 -18.53
N PRO A 669 5.07 8.50 -19.33
CA PRO A 669 5.79 8.60 -20.60
C PRO A 669 7.31 8.51 -20.43
N ILE A 670 7.85 9.04 -19.32
CA ILE A 670 9.28 8.98 -19.02
C ILE A 670 9.72 7.53 -18.78
N LEU A 671 8.90 6.72 -18.09
CA LEU A 671 9.16 5.28 -17.93
C LEU A 671 9.16 4.54 -19.25
N ALA A 672 8.15 4.80 -20.09
CA ALA A 672 8.05 4.14 -21.38
C ALA A 672 9.28 4.44 -22.26
N ILE A 673 9.73 5.70 -22.29
CA ILE A 673 10.95 6.11 -23.01
C ILE A 673 12.20 5.48 -22.39
N ALA A 674 12.33 5.50 -21.06
CA ALA A 674 13.49 4.92 -20.36
C ALA A 674 13.59 3.41 -20.60
N LEU A 675 12.45 2.71 -20.61
CA LEU A 675 12.36 1.28 -20.90
C LEU A 675 12.72 0.97 -22.35
N ALA A 676 12.13 1.68 -23.31
CA ALA A 676 12.43 1.51 -24.73
C ALA A 676 13.92 1.77 -25.02
N ALA A 677 14.47 2.88 -24.49
CA ALA A 677 15.89 3.19 -24.60
C ALA A 677 16.76 2.09 -23.98
N SER A 678 16.41 1.60 -22.79
CA SER A 678 17.18 0.56 -22.12
C SER A 678 17.12 -0.79 -22.84
N LEU A 679 15.99 -1.15 -23.45
CA LEU A 679 15.85 -2.36 -24.27
C LEU A 679 16.74 -2.31 -25.52
N LEU A 680 16.83 -1.15 -26.19
CA LEU A 680 17.72 -0.96 -27.34
C LEU A 680 19.21 -1.07 -26.95
N LEU A 681 19.54 -0.74 -25.71
CA LEU A 681 20.90 -0.80 -25.17
C LEU A 681 21.25 -2.16 -24.52
N LEU A 682 20.24 -2.99 -24.25
CA LEU A 682 20.34 -4.29 -23.55
C LEU A 682 21.16 -5.40 -24.26
N PRO A 683 21.32 -5.47 -25.61
CA PRO A 683 21.98 -6.60 -26.30
C PRO A 683 23.44 -6.90 -25.90
N LEU A 684 24.03 -6.12 -25.02
CA LEU A 684 25.47 -6.14 -24.69
C LEU A 684 25.80 -6.74 -23.31
N ALA A 685 24.81 -7.23 -22.55
CA ALA A 685 25.01 -7.72 -21.17
C ALA A 685 24.63 -9.21 -20.97
N PRO A 686 25.41 -9.98 -20.16
CA PRO A 686 24.98 -11.30 -19.70
C PRO A 686 23.64 -11.20 -18.95
N GLY A 687 22.65 -12.02 -19.31
CA GLY A 687 21.31 -11.99 -18.70
C GLY A 687 20.28 -11.10 -19.40
N ALA A 688 20.68 -10.39 -20.46
CA ALA A 688 19.79 -9.58 -21.29
C ALA A 688 18.59 -10.35 -21.84
N ILE A 689 18.83 -11.54 -22.44
CA ILE A 689 17.79 -12.35 -23.05
C ILE A 689 16.77 -12.86 -22.00
N PRO A 690 17.19 -13.49 -20.88
CA PRO A 690 16.25 -13.85 -19.81
C PRO A 690 15.41 -12.67 -19.29
N LEU A 691 16.00 -11.48 -19.10
CA LEU A 691 15.25 -10.30 -18.66
C LEU A 691 14.27 -9.82 -19.72
N ALA A 692 14.69 -9.80 -20.99
CA ALA A 692 13.82 -9.45 -22.11
C ALA A 692 12.66 -10.43 -22.24
N LEU A 693 12.85 -11.73 -21.96
CA LEU A 693 11.76 -12.71 -21.92
C LEU A 693 10.84 -12.48 -20.72
N TRP A 694 11.39 -12.21 -19.53
CA TRP A 694 10.57 -11.95 -18.34
C TRP A 694 9.74 -10.67 -18.48
N PHE A 695 10.25 -9.65 -19.16
CA PHE A 695 9.47 -8.47 -19.49
C PHE A 695 8.51 -8.72 -20.66
N GLY A 696 9.04 -9.23 -21.77
CA GLY A 696 8.37 -9.27 -23.07
C GLY A 696 7.22 -10.27 -23.14
N VAL A 697 7.34 -11.44 -22.51
CA VAL A 697 6.27 -12.46 -22.51
C VAL A 697 4.98 -11.92 -21.88
N PRO A 698 4.98 -11.46 -20.60
CA PRO A 698 3.76 -10.90 -20.03
C PRO A 698 3.33 -9.62 -20.75
N PHE A 699 4.25 -8.73 -21.12
CA PHE A 699 3.88 -7.50 -21.82
C PHE A 699 3.15 -7.76 -23.14
N LEU A 700 3.64 -8.69 -23.96
CA LEU A 700 3.02 -9.05 -25.24
C LEU A 700 1.71 -9.81 -25.03
N ALA A 701 1.65 -10.73 -24.06
CA ALA A 701 0.43 -11.47 -23.77
C ALA A 701 -0.71 -10.55 -23.33
N GLU A 702 -0.46 -9.67 -22.37
CA GLU A 702 -1.48 -8.75 -21.86
C GLU A 702 -1.82 -7.64 -22.87
N SER A 703 -0.86 -7.20 -23.69
CA SER A 703 -1.11 -6.15 -24.69
C SER A 703 -1.92 -6.65 -25.89
N PHE A 704 -1.68 -7.90 -26.32
CA PHE A 704 -2.12 -8.38 -27.63
C PHE A 704 -2.83 -9.74 -27.63
N LEU A 705 -2.69 -10.59 -26.62
CA LEU A 705 -3.26 -11.96 -26.65
C LEU A 705 -4.49 -12.13 -25.77
N ILE A 706 -4.67 -11.31 -24.75
CA ILE A 706 -5.77 -11.38 -23.78
C ILE A 706 -6.72 -10.22 -24.04
N ALA A 707 -8.04 -10.47 -24.14
CA ALA A 707 -9.02 -9.41 -24.44
C ALA A 707 -9.23 -8.48 -23.24
N GLU A 708 -9.29 -9.03 -22.02
CA GLU A 708 -9.50 -8.27 -20.79
C GLU A 708 -8.35 -8.43 -19.78
N PRO A 709 -7.16 -7.86 -20.05
CA PRO A 709 -5.97 -8.03 -19.21
C PRO A 709 -6.02 -7.24 -17.90
N ARG A 710 -6.89 -6.22 -17.79
CA ARG A 710 -7.03 -5.35 -16.60
C ARG A 710 -5.68 -4.95 -15.99
N THR A 711 -5.35 -5.44 -14.80
CA THR A 711 -4.13 -5.10 -14.07
C THR A 711 -2.99 -6.10 -14.23
N HIS A 712 -3.16 -7.21 -14.98
CA HIS A 712 -2.21 -8.32 -15.09
C HIS A 712 -0.84 -7.93 -15.70
N PHE A 713 -0.73 -6.72 -16.26
CA PHE A 713 0.53 -6.09 -16.66
C PHE A 713 1.59 -6.02 -15.55
N TYR A 714 1.19 -6.06 -14.27
CA TYR A 714 2.10 -5.99 -13.11
C TYR A 714 3.25 -7.02 -13.18
N SER A 715 3.02 -8.17 -13.80
CA SER A 715 4.00 -9.26 -13.94
C SER A 715 5.27 -8.86 -14.70
N ALA A 716 5.18 -7.86 -15.60
CA ALA A 716 6.31 -7.34 -16.36
C ALA A 716 7.17 -6.32 -15.58
N HIS A 717 6.64 -5.74 -14.51
CA HIS A 717 7.23 -4.57 -13.84
C HIS A 717 8.59 -4.83 -13.17
N PRO A 718 8.84 -5.97 -12.48
CA PRO A 718 10.16 -6.23 -11.90
C PRO A 718 11.26 -6.31 -12.96
N ALA A 719 10.98 -6.98 -14.08
CA ALA A 719 11.91 -7.09 -15.20
C ALA A 719 12.14 -5.72 -15.87
N ALA A 720 11.09 -4.93 -16.07
CA ALA A 720 11.20 -3.56 -16.59
C ALA A 720 12.09 -2.68 -15.68
N ALA A 721 11.90 -2.74 -14.36
CA ALA A 721 12.71 -2.00 -13.40
C ALA A 721 14.19 -2.41 -13.44
N LEU A 722 14.48 -3.71 -13.55
CA LEU A 722 15.84 -4.23 -13.71
C LEU A 722 16.48 -3.77 -15.03
N ILE A 723 15.74 -3.85 -16.14
CA ILE A 723 16.19 -3.42 -17.48
C ILE A 723 16.53 -1.93 -17.48
N ILE A 724 15.62 -1.08 -16.96
CA ILE A 724 15.86 0.37 -16.84
C ILE A 724 17.07 0.64 -15.94
N GLY A 725 17.14 -0.04 -14.79
CA GLY A 725 18.26 0.10 -13.86
C GLY A 725 19.59 -0.22 -14.52
N MET A 726 19.68 -1.32 -15.26
CA MET A 726 20.89 -1.72 -15.97
C MET A 726 21.22 -0.77 -17.12
N GLY A 727 20.23 -0.37 -17.94
CA GLY A 727 20.43 0.54 -19.07
C GLY A 727 20.92 1.93 -18.65
N VAL A 728 20.30 2.51 -17.61
CA VAL A 728 20.74 3.80 -17.08
C VAL A 728 22.09 3.70 -16.38
N ALA A 729 22.35 2.63 -15.61
CA ALA A 729 23.67 2.41 -15.01
C ALA A 729 24.78 2.33 -16.06
N TRP A 730 24.50 1.67 -17.18
CA TRP A 730 25.41 1.58 -18.31
C TRP A 730 25.65 2.96 -18.96
N LEU A 731 24.60 3.77 -19.17
CA LEU A 731 24.73 5.14 -19.70
C LEU A 731 25.59 6.03 -18.79
N LEU A 732 25.40 5.94 -17.48
CA LEU A 732 26.18 6.71 -16.48
C LEU A 732 27.66 6.30 -16.43
N SER A 733 28.01 5.14 -17.00
CA SER A 733 29.39 4.63 -17.04
C SER A 733 30.15 5.01 -18.32
N ARG A 734 29.47 5.59 -19.31
CA ARG A 734 30.03 5.92 -20.64
C ARG A 734 30.89 7.18 -20.73
N PRO A 735 30.61 8.30 -20.02
CA PRO A 735 31.37 9.53 -20.21
C PRO A 735 32.86 9.33 -19.91
N SER A 736 33.72 9.60 -20.90
CA SER A 736 35.17 9.50 -20.78
C SER A 736 35.79 10.70 -20.06
N SER A 737 35.14 11.87 -20.10
CA SER A 737 35.64 13.07 -19.42
C SER A 737 35.11 13.16 -17.97
N PRO A 738 35.97 13.49 -16.99
CA PRO A 738 35.57 13.57 -15.59
C PRO A 738 34.51 14.67 -15.34
N ARG A 739 34.52 15.74 -16.14
CA ARG A 739 33.51 16.81 -16.09
C ARG A 739 32.14 16.32 -16.58
N LEU A 740 32.08 15.66 -17.73
CA LEU A 740 30.81 15.11 -18.26
C LEU A 740 30.28 13.99 -17.37
N LEU A 741 31.16 13.18 -16.78
CA LEU A 741 30.79 12.18 -15.79
C LEU A 741 30.19 12.81 -14.53
N ALA A 742 30.76 13.92 -14.04
CA ALA A 742 30.18 14.64 -12.91
C ALA A 742 28.81 15.26 -13.27
N VAL A 743 28.70 15.94 -14.41
CA VAL A 743 27.44 16.56 -14.87
C VAL A 743 26.34 15.52 -15.07
N SER A 744 26.62 14.40 -15.74
CA SER A 744 25.65 13.32 -15.94
C SER A 744 25.18 12.72 -14.63
N ARG A 745 26.09 12.48 -13.66
CA ARG A 745 25.74 11.98 -12.32
C ARG A 745 24.90 12.96 -11.52
N TRP A 746 25.25 14.25 -11.53
CA TRP A 746 24.47 15.27 -10.82
C TRP A 746 23.09 15.47 -11.44
N SER A 747 23.01 15.46 -12.78
CA SER A 747 21.73 15.53 -13.51
C SER A 747 20.85 14.32 -13.17
N PHE A 748 21.45 13.13 -13.14
CA PHE A 748 20.77 11.90 -12.73
C PHE A 748 20.28 11.95 -11.27
N ILE A 749 21.10 12.42 -10.33
CA ILE A 749 20.68 12.59 -8.93
C ILE A 749 19.52 13.58 -8.83
N ALA A 750 19.59 14.71 -9.55
CA ALA A 750 18.53 15.72 -9.56
C ALA A 750 17.22 15.16 -10.13
N LEU A 751 17.28 14.50 -11.29
CA LEU A 751 16.12 13.86 -11.93
C LEU A 751 15.55 12.73 -11.06
N GLY A 752 16.41 11.88 -10.48
CA GLY A 752 15.99 10.82 -9.56
C GLY A 752 15.37 11.35 -8.27
N THR A 753 15.84 12.49 -7.76
CA THR A 753 15.24 13.15 -6.60
C THR A 753 13.87 13.72 -6.94
N LEU A 754 13.73 14.37 -8.11
CA LEU A 754 12.44 14.87 -8.59
C LEU A 754 11.45 13.74 -8.83
N TRP A 755 11.90 12.64 -9.44
CA TRP A 755 11.15 11.41 -9.63
C TRP A 755 10.60 10.88 -8.31
N LEU A 756 11.48 10.68 -7.32
CA LEU A 756 11.10 10.16 -6.01
C LEU A 756 10.15 11.12 -5.30
N ALA A 757 10.39 12.43 -5.34
CA ALA A 757 9.51 13.41 -4.72
C ALA A 757 8.08 13.36 -5.33
N ALA A 758 7.97 13.35 -6.65
CA ALA A 758 6.70 13.26 -7.35
C ALA A 758 5.99 11.92 -7.08
N SER A 759 6.73 10.81 -7.12
CA SER A 759 6.17 9.47 -6.89
C SER A 759 5.75 9.27 -5.45
N LEU A 760 6.51 9.77 -4.46
CA LEU A 760 6.14 9.71 -3.04
C LEU A 760 4.95 10.60 -2.73
N GLY A 761 4.88 11.81 -3.31
CA GLY A 761 3.72 12.68 -3.19
C GLY A 761 2.46 12.02 -3.75
N TYR A 762 2.57 11.34 -4.89
CA TYR A 762 1.48 10.57 -5.47
C TYR A 762 1.10 9.34 -4.64
N ALA A 763 2.10 8.60 -4.14
CA ALA A 763 1.85 7.43 -3.30
C ALA A 763 1.16 7.78 -1.99
N GLN A 764 1.55 8.92 -1.39
CA GLN A 764 0.88 9.48 -0.23
C GLN A 764 -0.59 9.80 -0.53
N LEU A 765 -0.84 10.45 -1.67
CA LEU A 765 -2.17 10.85 -2.12
C LEU A 765 -3.10 9.64 -2.32
N LEU A 766 -2.58 8.57 -2.94
CA LEU A 766 -3.39 7.47 -3.44
C LEU A 766 -3.48 6.27 -2.48
N TYR A 767 -2.38 5.88 -1.82
CA TYR A 767 -2.30 4.63 -1.03
C TYR A 767 -2.29 4.84 0.49
N LEU A 768 -1.85 6.00 0.98
CA LEU A 768 -1.71 6.27 2.42
C LEU A 768 -2.80 7.19 2.96
N ARG A 769 -3.32 8.12 2.15
CA ARG A 769 -4.39 9.03 2.53
C ARG A 769 -5.70 8.27 2.76
N GLN A 770 -6.11 8.16 4.02
CA GLN A 770 -7.33 7.45 4.40
C GLN A 770 -8.60 8.28 4.19
N ARG A 771 -8.55 9.63 4.33
CA ARG A 771 -9.74 10.50 4.31
C ARG A 771 -9.49 11.92 3.76
N PRO A 772 -10.39 12.47 2.93
CA PRO A 772 -11.30 11.69 2.08
C PRO A 772 -10.47 10.80 1.14
N GLU A 773 -10.98 9.63 0.80
CA GLU A 773 -10.30 8.71 -0.12
C GLU A 773 -10.12 9.36 -1.49
N TYR A 774 -8.97 9.12 -2.14
CA TYR A 774 -8.67 9.78 -3.41
C TYR A 774 -9.63 9.40 -4.53
N GLU A 775 -9.93 8.12 -4.66
CA GLU A 775 -10.89 7.60 -5.62
C GLU A 775 -12.27 8.28 -5.46
N ARG A 776 -12.79 8.37 -4.24
CA ARG A 776 -14.10 8.99 -3.94
C ARG A 776 -14.17 10.49 -4.18
N SER A 777 -13.03 11.17 -4.03
CA SER A 777 -12.94 12.62 -4.20
C SER A 777 -12.43 13.02 -5.59
N PHE A 778 -12.19 12.04 -6.47
CA PHE A 778 -11.79 12.27 -7.85
C PHE A 778 -12.98 12.83 -8.67
N PRO A 779 -12.75 13.73 -9.63
CA PRO A 779 -11.49 14.39 -9.99
C PRO A 779 -11.14 15.58 -9.10
N ALA A 780 -12.05 16.02 -8.21
CA ALA A 780 -11.91 17.26 -7.46
C ALA A 780 -10.67 17.32 -6.56
N ALA A 781 -10.24 16.19 -6.00
CA ALA A 781 -9.04 16.08 -5.18
C ALA A 781 -7.73 15.88 -5.97
N ARG A 782 -7.78 15.84 -7.31
CA ARG A 782 -6.58 15.70 -8.14
C ARG A 782 -5.89 17.06 -8.33
N PRO A 783 -4.61 17.19 -7.94
CA PRO A 783 -3.80 18.36 -8.29
C PRO A 783 -3.73 18.57 -9.79
N ALA A 784 -3.80 19.83 -10.25
CA ALA A 784 -3.75 20.16 -11.67
C ALA A 784 -2.49 19.65 -12.39
N THR A 785 -1.36 19.56 -11.68
CA THR A 785 -0.09 19.01 -12.17
C THR A 785 -0.11 17.51 -12.42
N LEU A 786 -1.14 16.80 -11.93
CA LEU A 786 -1.32 15.36 -12.08
C LEU A 786 -2.46 15.03 -13.05
N ARG A 787 -2.78 15.93 -13.99
CA ARG A 787 -3.79 15.64 -15.03
C ARG A 787 -3.28 14.52 -15.95
N ALA A 788 -4.12 13.50 -16.16
CA ALA A 788 -3.82 12.34 -16.99
C ALA A 788 -4.63 12.34 -18.29
N SER A 789 -4.29 11.43 -19.21
CA SER A 789 -4.97 11.25 -20.51
C SER A 789 -6.45 10.89 -20.38
N TYR A 790 -6.83 10.16 -19.33
CA TYR A 790 -8.22 9.78 -19.05
C TYR A 790 -9.10 10.95 -18.55
N GLY A 791 -8.56 12.18 -18.47
CA GLY A 791 -9.36 13.35 -18.17
C GLY A 791 -9.94 13.32 -16.75
N ASP A 792 -11.23 13.63 -16.61
CA ASP A 792 -11.93 13.78 -15.33
C ASP A 792 -12.77 12.55 -14.96
N GLN A 793 -12.62 11.46 -15.72
CA GLN A 793 -13.22 10.16 -15.44
C GLN A 793 -12.11 9.19 -15.11
N LEU A 794 -12.25 8.45 -14.01
CA LEU A 794 -11.36 7.34 -13.73
C LEU A 794 -11.42 6.36 -14.90
N PRO A 795 -10.30 5.72 -15.30
CA PRO A 795 -10.36 4.81 -16.44
C PRO A 795 -11.29 3.62 -16.13
N GLU A 796 -11.67 2.80 -17.11
CA GLU A 796 -12.69 1.77 -16.89
C GLU A 796 -12.14 0.55 -16.15
N ALA A 797 -12.70 0.27 -14.97
CA ALA A 797 -12.50 -0.92 -14.12
C ALA A 797 -11.04 -1.26 -13.70
N GLY A 798 -10.90 -2.15 -12.72
CA GLY A 798 -9.60 -2.73 -12.34
C GLY A 798 -8.74 -1.91 -11.37
N TYR A 799 -9.33 -1.01 -10.58
CA TYR A 799 -8.61 -0.29 -9.51
C TYR A 799 -8.75 -1.04 -8.20
N PHE A 800 -7.62 -1.39 -7.58
CA PHE A 800 -7.52 -2.11 -6.32
C PHE A 800 -6.35 -1.55 -5.50
N GLY A 801 -6.40 -1.75 -4.19
CA GLY A 801 -5.27 -1.40 -3.31
C GLY A 801 -5.34 0.00 -2.72
N PHE A 802 -6.48 0.68 -2.84
CA PHE A 802 -6.75 1.98 -2.26
C PHE A 802 -7.51 1.85 -0.92
N PRO A 803 -7.26 2.74 0.06
CA PRO A 803 -7.99 2.70 1.31
C PRO A 803 -9.50 2.90 1.10
N HIS A 804 -10.33 2.03 1.70
CA HIS A 804 -11.79 2.17 1.77
C HIS A 804 -12.32 2.04 3.20
N ASN A 805 -13.17 2.95 3.63
CA ASN A 805 -13.89 2.89 4.89
C ASN A 805 -15.36 3.22 4.65
N ASP A 806 -16.16 2.19 4.37
CA ASP A 806 -17.59 2.31 4.10
C ASP A 806 -18.44 2.24 5.37
N GLY A 807 -17.85 1.87 6.51
CA GLY A 807 -18.54 1.82 7.80
C GLY A 807 -19.27 0.50 8.03
N TRP A 808 -18.87 -0.56 7.33
CA TRP A 808 -19.44 -1.89 7.47
C TRP A 808 -19.21 -2.51 8.86
N LYS A 809 -18.06 -2.26 9.48
CA LYS A 809 -17.82 -2.68 10.87
C LYS A 809 -18.83 -2.05 11.83
N ALA A 810 -19.12 -0.77 11.63
CA ALA A 810 -20.10 -0.06 12.44
C ALA A 810 -21.51 -0.58 12.21
N ALA A 811 -21.91 -0.77 10.94
CA ALA A 811 -23.21 -1.36 10.61
C ALA A 811 -23.41 -2.74 11.27
N ALA A 812 -22.39 -3.61 11.21
CA ALA A 812 -22.43 -4.92 11.86
C ALA A 812 -22.59 -4.81 13.39
N GLU A 813 -21.89 -3.88 14.03
CA GLU A 813 -21.99 -3.67 15.48
C GLU A 813 -23.34 -3.08 15.91
N LEU A 814 -23.97 -2.25 15.07
CA LEU A 814 -25.33 -1.74 15.32
C LEU A 814 -26.38 -2.87 15.32
N TYR A 815 -26.28 -3.81 14.38
CA TYR A 815 -27.11 -5.01 14.39
C TYR A 815 -26.86 -5.86 15.64
N ARG A 816 -25.58 -6.08 15.96
CA ARG A 816 -25.17 -6.96 17.06
C ARG A 816 -25.55 -6.39 18.44
N SER A 817 -25.57 -5.07 18.58
CA SER A 817 -26.03 -4.37 19.79
C SER A 817 -27.54 -4.20 19.88
N GLY A 818 -28.28 -4.59 18.83
CA GLY A 818 -29.74 -4.50 18.78
C GLY A 818 -30.27 -3.08 18.53
N VAL A 819 -29.41 -2.14 18.07
CA VAL A 819 -29.84 -0.78 17.70
C VAL A 819 -30.69 -0.82 16.43
N ILE A 820 -30.36 -1.71 15.50
CA ILE A 820 -31.18 -2.06 14.34
C ILE A 820 -31.34 -3.58 14.27
N SER A 821 -32.48 -4.05 13.76
CA SER A 821 -32.79 -5.49 13.72
C SER A 821 -33.78 -5.81 12.62
N GLY A 822 -33.52 -6.85 11.83
CA GLY A 822 -34.35 -7.22 10.70
C GLY A 822 -33.52 -7.56 9.47
N SER A 823 -34.16 -7.61 8.32
CA SER A 823 -33.53 -7.85 7.02
C SER A 823 -32.92 -6.58 6.43
N TYR A 824 -31.88 -6.71 5.62
CA TYR A 824 -31.31 -5.58 4.88
C TYR A 824 -31.03 -5.88 3.42
N ASP A 825 -30.84 -4.82 2.64
CA ASP A 825 -30.17 -4.87 1.34
C ASP A 825 -29.22 -3.67 1.18
N THR A 826 -28.38 -3.71 0.15
CA THR A 826 -27.29 -2.75 -0.05
C THR A 826 -26.85 -2.66 -1.50
N ASN A 827 -26.25 -1.53 -1.87
CA ASN A 827 -25.60 -1.32 -3.17
C ASN A 827 -24.27 -2.08 -3.31
N GLN A 828 -23.65 -2.50 -2.20
CA GLN A 828 -22.33 -3.12 -2.21
C GLN A 828 -22.32 -4.60 -2.62
N ASN A 829 -21.17 -5.05 -3.11
CA ASN A 829 -20.96 -6.44 -3.52
C ASN A 829 -21.17 -7.42 -2.36
N ARG A 830 -21.66 -8.62 -2.68
CA ARG A 830 -22.05 -9.63 -1.68
C ARG A 830 -20.90 -10.15 -0.82
N TRP A 831 -19.67 -10.18 -1.33
CA TRP A 831 -18.54 -10.76 -0.60
C TRP A 831 -18.11 -9.84 0.54
N LEU A 832 -18.00 -8.54 0.24
CA LEU A 832 -17.70 -7.49 1.23
C LEU A 832 -18.70 -7.54 2.37
N VAL A 833 -19.98 -7.47 2.01
CA VAL A 833 -21.09 -7.44 2.95
C VAL A 833 -21.19 -8.76 3.72
N GLY A 834 -21.02 -9.90 3.04
CA GLY A 834 -21.06 -11.21 3.65
C GLY A 834 -19.95 -11.44 4.69
N TRP A 835 -18.78 -10.82 4.51
CA TRP A 835 -17.72 -10.84 5.53
C TRP A 835 -18.10 -10.04 6.79
N TYR A 836 -18.56 -8.80 6.63
CA TYR A 836 -18.85 -7.92 7.76
C TYR A 836 -20.16 -8.26 8.47
N MET A 837 -21.22 -8.50 7.70
CA MET A 837 -22.57 -8.76 8.21
C MET A 837 -22.82 -10.24 8.56
N ARG A 838 -21.93 -11.14 8.09
CA ARG A 838 -21.92 -12.58 8.42
C ARG A 838 -23.28 -13.26 8.20
N GLN A 839 -24.03 -13.54 9.25
CA GLN A 839 -25.31 -14.28 9.23
C GLN A 839 -26.55 -13.37 9.22
N MET A 840 -26.39 -12.05 9.19
CA MET A 840 -27.53 -11.14 9.18
C MET A 840 -28.39 -11.35 7.93
N PRO A 841 -29.73 -11.38 8.05
CA PRO A 841 -30.63 -11.74 6.96
C PRO A 841 -30.60 -10.66 5.88
N ARG A 842 -30.33 -11.07 4.63
CA ARG A 842 -30.34 -10.18 3.47
C ARG A 842 -31.57 -10.48 2.62
N CYS A 843 -32.36 -9.46 2.29
CA CYS A 843 -33.58 -9.61 1.48
C CYS A 843 -33.62 -8.51 0.42
N ALA A 844 -33.60 -8.88 -0.86
CA ALA A 844 -33.67 -7.91 -1.96
C ALA A 844 -35.11 -7.36 -2.16
N GLU A 845 -36.11 -8.20 -1.90
CA GLU A 845 -37.53 -7.87 -2.10
C GLU A 845 -38.16 -7.33 -0.81
N ARG A 846 -38.06 -6.01 -0.58
CA ARG A 846 -38.57 -5.28 0.62
C ARG A 846 -37.85 -5.60 1.94
N PRO A 847 -36.56 -5.25 2.07
CA PRO A 847 -35.86 -5.35 3.35
C PRO A 847 -36.45 -4.44 4.43
N ASP A 848 -36.12 -4.67 5.70
CA ASP A 848 -36.41 -3.70 6.76
C ASP A 848 -35.52 -2.46 6.64
N TYR A 849 -34.28 -2.65 6.15
CA TYR A 849 -33.30 -1.59 5.98
C TYR A 849 -32.59 -1.61 4.62
N TYR A 850 -32.35 -0.43 4.05
CA TYR A 850 -31.32 -0.26 3.02
C TYR A 850 -30.07 0.35 3.65
N LEU A 851 -28.95 -0.38 3.56
CA LEU A 851 -27.62 0.06 3.98
C LEU A 851 -26.84 0.52 2.75
N ILE A 852 -26.80 1.82 2.52
CA ILE A 852 -26.23 2.38 1.29
C ILE A 852 -24.86 2.97 1.59
N ALA A 853 -23.80 2.34 1.08
CA ALA A 853 -22.46 2.90 1.12
C ALA A 853 -22.38 4.08 0.13
N GLU A 854 -21.92 5.24 0.60
CA GLU A 854 -21.97 6.50 -0.16
C GLU A 854 -21.06 6.49 -1.40
N ALA A 855 -20.05 5.60 -1.41
CA ALA A 855 -18.99 5.54 -2.40
C ALA A 855 -19.39 4.99 -3.78
N GLU A 856 -20.53 4.31 -3.90
CA GLU A 856 -20.94 3.68 -5.17
C GLU A 856 -21.98 4.51 -5.95
N ALA A 857 -21.79 4.55 -7.28
CA ALA A 857 -22.49 5.44 -8.20
C ALA A 857 -24.00 5.19 -8.33
N THR A 858 -24.49 4.01 -7.94
CA THR A 858 -25.91 3.64 -8.04
C THR A 858 -26.65 3.93 -6.74
N ARG A 859 -27.15 5.16 -6.63
CA ARG A 859 -28.02 5.62 -5.54
C ARG A 859 -29.48 5.39 -5.91
N TYR A 860 -29.98 4.18 -5.72
CA TYR A 860 -31.43 3.98 -5.75
C TYR A 860 -31.86 3.03 -4.65
N PHE A 861 -32.76 3.50 -3.79
CA PHE A 861 -33.56 2.68 -2.91
C PHE A 861 -35.04 2.94 -3.25
N PRO A 862 -35.93 1.95 -3.11
CA PRO A 862 -37.34 2.11 -3.45
C PRO A 862 -38.04 3.21 -2.63
N PRO A 863 -39.08 3.86 -3.19
CA PRO A 863 -39.95 4.76 -2.44
C PRO A 863 -40.58 4.08 -1.23
N GLY A 864 -40.71 4.80 -0.12
CA GLY A 864 -41.31 4.29 1.13
C GLY A 864 -40.33 4.02 2.27
N TYR A 865 -39.03 4.29 2.08
CA TYR A 865 -38.03 4.20 3.15
C TYR A 865 -37.63 5.59 3.63
N SER A 866 -37.47 5.73 4.94
CA SER A 866 -37.08 6.98 5.61
C SER A 866 -35.66 6.87 6.16
N LEU A 867 -34.87 7.94 6.09
CA LEU A 867 -33.50 7.94 6.62
C LEU A 867 -33.53 7.82 8.16
N LEU A 868 -33.06 6.68 8.68
CA LEU A 868 -32.97 6.40 10.11
C LEU A 868 -31.71 6.98 10.74
N GLY A 869 -30.58 6.81 10.06
CA GLY A 869 -29.29 7.25 10.58
C GLY A 869 -28.15 7.12 9.59
N GLU A 870 -26.99 7.57 10.03
CA GLU A 870 -25.78 7.68 9.21
C GLU A 870 -24.59 7.20 10.01
N VAL A 871 -23.79 6.34 9.38
CA VAL A 871 -22.47 5.97 9.88
C VAL A 871 -21.48 6.99 9.36
N THR A 872 -20.78 7.65 10.29
CA THR A 872 -19.73 8.61 9.98
C THR A 872 -18.36 8.02 10.27
N VAL A 873 -17.47 8.17 9.31
CA VAL A 873 -16.06 7.77 9.38
C VAL A 873 -15.26 9.08 9.44
N GLY A 874 -14.96 9.53 10.65
CA GLY A 874 -14.48 10.89 10.89
C GLY A 874 -15.55 11.91 10.45
N PRO A 875 -15.19 12.92 9.64
CA PRO A 875 -16.17 13.92 9.25
C PRO A 875 -17.05 13.47 8.05
N THR A 876 -16.68 12.38 7.39
CA THR A 876 -17.34 11.91 6.15
C THR A 876 -18.46 10.95 6.49
N ARG A 877 -19.62 11.12 5.83
CA ARG A 877 -20.69 10.11 5.81
C ARG A 877 -20.23 8.93 4.97
N ALA A 878 -20.12 7.76 5.58
CA ALA A 878 -19.64 6.55 4.92
C ALA A 878 -20.80 5.66 4.46
N LEU A 879 -21.82 5.51 5.32
CA LEU A 879 -22.99 4.67 5.05
C LEU A 879 -24.26 5.32 5.59
N ALA A 880 -25.32 5.20 4.80
CA ALA A 880 -26.66 5.65 5.12
C ALA A 880 -27.55 4.45 5.49
N ILE A 881 -28.37 4.60 6.52
CA ILE A 881 -29.31 3.57 6.98
C ILE A 881 -30.72 4.08 6.74
N TYR A 882 -31.41 3.51 5.75
CA TYR A 882 -32.81 3.81 5.47
C TYR A 882 -33.69 2.72 6.05
N SER A 883 -34.74 3.09 6.76
CA SER A 883 -35.70 2.20 7.42
C SER A 883 -37.03 2.18 6.68
N ARG A 884 -37.61 0.99 6.55
CA ARG A 884 -38.99 0.80 6.07
C ARG A 884 -40.02 1.35 7.05
N ALA A 885 -39.76 1.19 8.35
CA ALA A 885 -40.59 1.79 9.39
C ALA A 885 -40.44 3.33 9.35
N PRO A 886 -41.54 4.10 9.50
CA PRO A 886 -41.47 5.55 9.55
C PRO A 886 -40.54 6.03 10.67
N VAL A 887 -39.68 6.99 10.36
CA VAL A 887 -38.73 7.58 11.33
C VAL A 887 -39.23 8.96 11.71
N THR A 888 -39.53 9.17 12.99
CA THR A 888 -39.91 10.48 13.53
C THR A 888 -38.70 11.14 14.19
N GLY A 889 -38.16 12.19 13.57
CA GLY A 889 -37.01 12.95 14.09
C GLY A 889 -35.84 13.01 13.11
N PRO A 890 -34.77 13.75 13.46
CA PRO A 890 -33.57 13.83 12.63
C PRO A 890 -32.81 12.48 12.60
N PRO A 891 -32.05 12.19 11.53
CA PRO A 891 -31.24 10.98 11.43
C PRO A 891 -30.24 10.85 12.59
N GLN A 892 -30.10 9.65 13.13
CA GLN A 892 -29.11 9.36 14.16
C GLN A 892 -27.69 9.29 13.57
N LEU A 893 -26.70 9.80 14.27
CA LEU A 893 -25.30 9.75 13.85
C LEU A 893 -24.54 8.68 14.63
N PHE A 894 -23.91 7.76 13.91
CA PHE A 894 -23.11 6.66 14.45
C PHE A 894 -21.63 6.83 14.08
N ALA A 895 -20.79 7.17 15.04
CA ALA A 895 -19.35 7.29 14.81
C ALA A 895 -18.70 5.90 14.69
N ALA A 896 -18.00 5.66 13.58
CA ALA A 896 -17.42 4.36 13.27
C ALA A 896 -16.25 3.98 14.17
N GLU A 897 -15.49 4.95 14.71
CA GLU A 897 -14.24 4.69 15.44
C GLU A 897 -14.43 3.75 16.64
N GLY A 898 -15.46 3.99 17.46
CA GLY A 898 -15.76 3.15 18.62
C GLY A 898 -16.33 1.78 18.24
N LEU A 899 -17.23 1.76 17.25
CA LEU A 899 -17.90 0.55 16.79
C LEU A 899 -16.94 -0.39 16.02
N ALA A 900 -16.04 0.16 15.22
CA ALA A 900 -15.02 -0.58 14.49
C ALA A 900 -14.00 -1.23 15.42
N ALA A 901 -13.55 -0.51 16.46
CA ALA A 901 -12.69 -1.09 17.49
C ALA A 901 -13.38 -2.24 18.24
N ALA A 902 -14.67 -2.11 18.52
CA ALA A 902 -15.47 -3.17 19.14
C ALA A 902 -15.65 -4.39 18.22
N PHE A 903 -15.80 -4.18 16.91
CA PHE A 903 -15.82 -5.25 15.91
C PHE A 903 -14.48 -6.00 15.88
N ASP A 904 -13.36 -5.28 15.83
CA ASP A 904 -12.00 -5.85 15.70
C ASP A 904 -11.54 -6.61 16.94
N ALA A 905 -12.04 -6.24 18.12
CA ALA A 905 -11.72 -6.92 19.37
C ALA A 905 -12.36 -8.33 19.47
N ARG A 906 -13.31 -8.66 18.57
CA ARG A 906 -14.06 -9.92 18.62
C ARG A 906 -13.41 -11.01 17.79
N PRO A 907 -13.48 -12.26 18.26
CA PRO A 907 -13.15 -13.40 17.42
C PRO A 907 -14.15 -13.54 16.28
N VAL A 908 -13.71 -14.17 15.19
CA VAL A 908 -14.58 -14.57 14.08
C VAL A 908 -15.29 -15.86 14.47
N GLU A 909 -16.58 -15.75 14.74
CA GLU A 909 -17.44 -16.92 15.01
C GLU A 909 -17.73 -17.70 13.71
N PRO A 910 -18.00 -19.01 13.78
CA PRO A 910 -18.39 -19.79 12.61
C PRO A 910 -19.66 -19.24 11.94
N PHE A 911 -19.62 -19.10 10.61
CA PHE A 911 -20.77 -18.78 9.77
C PHE A 911 -20.65 -19.46 8.40
N PRO A 912 -21.77 -19.68 7.67
CA PRO A 912 -21.77 -20.53 6.47
C PRO A 912 -21.16 -19.83 5.25
N ALA A 913 -19.84 -19.63 5.25
CA ALA A 913 -19.11 -18.86 4.23
C ALA A 913 -19.34 -19.39 2.81
N ALA A 914 -19.42 -20.72 2.63
CA ALA A 914 -19.75 -21.35 1.35
C ALA A 914 -21.07 -20.87 0.76
N ALA A 915 -22.11 -20.69 1.59
CA ALA A 915 -23.41 -20.19 1.14
C ALA A 915 -23.34 -18.72 0.66
N ILE A 916 -22.50 -17.88 1.29
CA ILE A 916 -22.27 -16.50 0.80
C ILE A 916 -21.56 -16.51 -0.56
N LEU A 917 -20.61 -17.42 -0.75
CA LEU A 917 -19.85 -17.52 -2.00
C LEU A 917 -20.73 -18.05 -3.14
N ALA A 918 -21.57 -19.05 -2.86
CA ALA A 918 -22.44 -19.75 -3.80
C ALA A 918 -23.74 -19.00 -4.18
N ASP A 919 -23.97 -17.81 -3.62
CA ASP A 919 -25.19 -17.01 -3.89
C ASP A 919 -26.51 -17.73 -3.55
N THR A 920 -26.47 -18.65 -2.60
CA THR A 920 -27.69 -19.34 -2.15
C THR A 920 -28.54 -18.33 -1.37
N PRO A 921 -29.82 -18.11 -1.74
CA PRO A 921 -30.66 -17.13 -1.07
C PRO A 921 -30.73 -17.45 0.42
N ARG A 922 -30.17 -16.55 1.23
CA ARG A 922 -30.27 -16.64 2.68
C ARG A 922 -31.56 -15.97 3.10
N VAL A 923 -32.51 -16.82 3.48
CA VAL A 923 -33.81 -16.48 4.08
C VAL A 923 -34.81 -16.01 3.03
N GLU A 924 -35.90 -16.77 2.86
CA GLU A 924 -37.13 -16.29 2.24
C GLU A 924 -37.50 -14.99 2.94
N CYS A 925 -37.65 -13.89 2.19
CA CYS A 925 -38.11 -12.62 2.74
C CYS A 925 -39.35 -12.91 3.58
N ALA A 926 -39.27 -12.71 4.90
CA ALA A 926 -40.41 -12.96 5.77
C ALA A 926 -41.57 -12.07 5.26
N PRO A 927 -42.76 -12.66 5.01
CA PRO A 927 -43.85 -11.98 4.31
C PRO A 927 -44.33 -10.69 5.00
#